data_AF-A0AA39MVJ1-F1
#
_entry.id   AF-A0AA39MVJ1-F1
#
_cell.length_a   1.000
_cell.length_b   1.000
_cell.length_c   1.000
_cell.angle_alpha   90.00
_cell.angle_beta   90.00
_cell.angle_gamma   90.00
#
_symmetry.space_group_name_H-M   'P 1'
#
loop_
_entity.id
_entity.type
_entity.pdbx_description
1 polymer ?
#
loop_
_entity_poly.entity_id
_entity_poly.type
_entity_poly.pdbx_seq_one_letter_code
_entity_poly.pdbx_strand_id
1 'polypeptide(L)'
;MFAGDLENGFRGMFSKAKFAENLVKDHNLNQRRPETQQDSEQEDLPKTPDPKAKDVRRRVIVREWPRDPKGSIMKATPPGKVAGNNLPLWGATVLDFFRTRRIPDCENLSTISTGSKLCAWMKEIGELEHAKDEIAWAEDEADPEELFPCDMEVLLRDDDLRAPDVQKLFDEKFKIDGDRISSKRYLKFQNHLPLHLLPEKLIVHDPDDTLHVHTGSHRPAEDRSTPRTYKLHLTQETRDAIAKERAKLAAAAEGQPREGRIYATASEEIITGKVKEGPVIEATFAEFLPIPPTPLSTPEAHLYINSCDRLGKGNHSYVYRVAWEIPRSLVMEPYTCLACVEQALFKKLREEEPEAKIDETQPLDYQMEDLMVAIAAKHGGQGKMWIEERTRPGQELEIVDRVHGTKKVGVVLIGGGRHESRTYYEGANRRVPIDVKWTTPGNFCEHEEMRNRAPTTFKVSVGAKLSIENDDHLEREARNYQQFPEHFFQHWSGYNVIPPLHDPTPALAVVPQFYGYYVPEEGEAKDGEYLSPILLLEDCGVPVDVDELDMDDRHECASLLFRMHCEGWLHNSVYPRNILVQHGDMSDWPICRKQEDRRFRLIDFGRSQSFAPEDTSFGNLRAGEEWQCQEMFKILNCRA
;
A
#
# COMPACT_ATOMS: atom_id res chain seq x y z
N MET A 1 42.36 8.83 12.74
CA MET A 1 43.02 7.58 12.27
C MET A 1 42.00 6.46 12.02
N PHE A 2 40.75 6.79 11.73
CA PHE A 2 39.70 5.84 11.36
C PHE A 2 38.97 6.45 10.15
N ALA A 3 39.24 5.93 8.96
CA ALA A 3 38.56 6.28 7.71
C ALA A 3 38.79 5.24 6.60
N GLY A 4 39.79 4.34 6.73
CA GLY A 4 40.15 3.37 5.68
C GLY A 4 39.49 1.99 5.78
N ASP A 5 38.89 1.61 6.92
CA ASP A 5 38.45 0.22 7.15
C ASP A 5 36.94 -0.01 6.96
N LEU A 6 36.14 1.03 6.68
CA LEU A 6 34.74 0.87 6.27
C LEU A 6 34.56 0.73 4.75
N GLU A 7 35.55 1.10 3.93
CA GLU A 7 35.48 0.97 2.46
C GLU A 7 35.82 -0.45 1.96
N ASN A 8 36.54 -1.25 2.76
CA ASN A 8 36.97 -2.60 2.35
C ASN A 8 35.92 -3.70 2.61
N GLY A 9 34.87 -3.43 3.40
CA GLY A 9 33.78 -4.39 3.62
C GLY A 9 32.77 -4.48 2.48
N PHE A 10 32.61 -3.41 1.68
CA PHE A 10 31.60 -3.33 0.63
C PHE A 10 32.09 -3.71 -0.78
N ARG A 11 33.41 -3.74 -1.02
CA ARG A 11 33.98 -4.09 -2.35
C ARG A 11 34.18 -5.59 -2.61
N GLY A 12 33.97 -6.45 -1.62
CA GLY A 12 34.16 -7.91 -1.76
C GLY A 12 33.05 -8.65 -2.52
N MET A 13 31.86 -8.06 -2.67
CA MET A 13 30.67 -8.78 -3.17
C MET A 13 30.42 -8.70 -4.69
N PHE A 14 31.22 -7.95 -5.46
CA PHE A 14 30.98 -7.75 -6.92
C PHE A 14 32.07 -8.31 -7.85
N SER A 15 32.90 -9.25 -7.41
CA SER A 15 34.04 -9.76 -8.21
C SER A 15 33.82 -11.08 -8.98
N LYS A 16 32.57 -11.52 -9.21
CA LYS A 16 32.28 -12.67 -10.08
C LYS A 16 31.26 -12.36 -11.17
N ALA A 17 31.59 -11.41 -12.05
CA ALA A 17 30.95 -11.23 -13.34
C ALA A 17 32.03 -10.97 -14.40
N LYS A 18 32.78 -12.02 -14.76
CA LYS A 18 33.83 -11.95 -15.80
C LYS A 18 33.81 -13.16 -16.73
N PHE A 19 32.61 -13.58 -17.14
CA PHE A 19 32.46 -14.70 -18.08
C PHE A 19 31.48 -14.45 -19.24
N ALA A 20 31.00 -13.23 -19.46
CA ALA A 20 30.03 -12.91 -20.50
C ALA A 20 30.51 -11.88 -21.55
N GLU A 21 31.83 -11.85 -21.85
CA GLU A 21 32.40 -10.86 -22.80
C GLU A 21 32.85 -11.45 -24.16
N ASN A 22 32.61 -12.75 -24.43
CA ASN A 22 33.16 -13.41 -25.62
C ASN A 22 32.14 -13.98 -26.62
N LEU A 23 30.88 -13.50 -26.66
CA LEU A 23 29.86 -14.05 -27.57
C LEU A 23 29.14 -13.06 -28.50
N VAL A 24 29.70 -11.87 -28.73
CA VAL A 24 29.11 -10.86 -29.66
C VAL A 24 30.15 -10.34 -30.67
N LYS A 25 30.99 -11.23 -31.24
CA LYS A 25 31.96 -10.84 -32.28
C LYS A 25 31.78 -11.45 -33.67
N ASP A 26 30.85 -12.37 -33.88
CA ASP A 26 30.76 -13.11 -35.16
C ASP A 26 29.46 -12.90 -35.97
N HIS A 27 28.83 -11.71 -35.90
CA HIS A 27 27.65 -11.45 -36.76
C HIS A 27 27.60 -10.10 -37.48
N ASN A 28 28.74 -9.43 -37.67
CA ASN A 28 28.82 -8.15 -38.40
C ASN A 28 29.74 -8.19 -39.65
N LEU A 29 29.78 -9.33 -40.34
CA LEU A 29 30.42 -9.45 -41.66
C LEU A 29 29.47 -10.17 -42.60
N ASN A 30 28.65 -9.37 -43.30
CA ASN A 30 27.81 -9.64 -44.49
C ASN A 30 26.52 -8.83 -44.26
N GLN A 31 26.36 -7.61 -44.79
CA GLN A 31 26.27 -7.31 -46.21
C GLN A 31 26.47 -5.80 -46.40
N ARG A 32 27.45 -5.42 -47.24
CA ARG A 32 27.57 -4.09 -47.83
C ARG A 32 27.26 -4.19 -49.31
N ARG A 33 26.39 -3.31 -49.82
CA ARG A 33 26.46 -2.51 -51.08
C ARG A 33 25.06 -2.13 -51.60
N PRO A 34 24.92 -1.09 -52.44
CA PRO A 34 25.52 0.23 -52.34
C PRO A 34 24.47 1.36 -52.51
N GLU A 35 24.92 2.57 -52.22
CA GLU A 35 24.26 3.86 -52.40
C GLU A 35 23.75 4.10 -53.83
N THR A 36 22.59 4.76 -53.94
CA THR A 36 22.23 5.59 -55.10
C THR A 36 21.75 6.95 -54.59
N GLN A 37 22.36 7.99 -55.15
CA GLN A 37 22.15 9.41 -54.85
C GLN A 37 20.93 9.99 -55.58
N GLN A 38 20.56 11.21 -55.15
CA GLN A 38 19.71 12.24 -55.81
C GLN A 38 18.19 12.04 -55.62
N ASP A 39 17.37 13.00 -55.19
CA ASP A 39 17.46 14.47 -55.29
C ASP A 39 16.77 15.21 -54.12
N SER A 40 17.09 16.50 -54.08
CA SER A 40 16.68 17.58 -53.19
C SER A 40 15.18 17.81 -53.00
N GLU A 41 14.76 18.01 -51.75
CA GLU A 41 13.71 18.97 -51.39
C GLU A 41 13.96 19.49 -49.96
N GLN A 42 13.94 20.80 -49.83
CA GLN A 42 14.32 21.59 -48.68
C GLN A 42 13.05 21.80 -47.84
N GLU A 43 12.82 20.98 -46.82
CA GLU A 43 11.75 21.20 -45.83
C GLU A 43 12.35 21.63 -44.49
N ASP A 44 11.76 22.69 -43.94
CA ASP A 44 12.09 23.35 -42.69
C ASP A 44 12.20 22.36 -41.51
N LEU A 45 13.42 22.14 -41.03
CA LEU A 45 13.66 21.48 -39.74
C LEU A 45 13.12 22.36 -38.60
N PRO A 46 12.25 21.84 -37.72
CA PRO A 46 11.81 22.58 -36.55
C PRO A 46 13.00 22.91 -35.65
N LYS A 47 13.03 24.17 -35.20
CA LYS A 47 13.98 24.71 -34.22
C LYS A 47 14.07 23.79 -33.01
N THR A 48 15.30 23.54 -32.56
CA THR A 48 15.64 22.89 -31.29
C THR A 48 14.73 23.39 -30.15
N PRO A 49 14.14 22.49 -29.33
CA PRO A 49 13.23 22.89 -28.27
C PRO A 49 13.95 23.72 -27.19
N ASP A 50 13.28 24.77 -26.73
CA ASP A 50 13.70 25.67 -25.66
C ASP A 50 13.96 24.88 -24.37
N PRO A 51 15.15 24.99 -23.72
CA PRO A 51 15.46 24.34 -22.46
C PRO A 51 14.56 24.73 -21.28
N LYS A 52 13.67 25.72 -21.45
CA LYS A 52 12.69 26.17 -20.44
C LYS A 52 11.27 25.60 -20.62
N ALA A 53 11.01 24.79 -21.64
CA ALA A 53 9.75 24.06 -21.70
C ALA A 53 9.74 23.03 -20.56
N LYS A 54 8.94 23.28 -19.50
CA LYS A 54 8.63 22.24 -18.51
C LYS A 54 8.17 21.01 -19.28
N ASP A 55 8.86 19.89 -19.05
CA ASP A 55 8.62 18.60 -19.70
C ASP A 55 7.12 18.29 -19.61
N VAL A 56 6.39 18.36 -20.73
CA VAL A 56 4.93 18.20 -20.78
C VAL A 56 4.62 16.71 -20.79
N ARG A 57 4.97 16.01 -19.70
CA ARG A 57 4.59 14.62 -19.54
C ARG A 57 3.08 14.55 -19.38
N ARG A 58 2.47 13.73 -20.24
CA ARG A 58 1.03 13.55 -20.30
C ARG A 58 0.72 12.11 -20.67
N ARG A 59 -0.01 11.40 -19.81
CA ARG A 59 -0.62 10.11 -20.11
C ARG A 59 -1.70 10.32 -21.16
N VAL A 60 -1.53 9.67 -22.31
CA VAL A 60 -2.49 9.74 -23.40
C VAL A 60 -2.82 8.34 -23.89
N ILE A 61 -4.07 8.14 -24.29
CA ILE A 61 -4.53 6.90 -24.90
C ILE A 61 -4.09 6.91 -26.37
N VAL A 62 -3.16 6.04 -26.71
CA VAL A 62 -2.54 5.95 -28.05
C VAL A 62 -3.00 4.75 -28.85
N ARG A 63 -3.63 3.76 -28.22
CA ARG A 63 -4.06 2.53 -28.89
C ARG A 63 -5.47 2.66 -29.42
N GLU A 64 -5.69 2.06 -30.57
CA GLU A 64 -7.00 1.86 -31.15
C GLU A 64 -7.35 0.38 -31.12
N TRP A 65 -8.60 0.07 -30.80
CA TRP A 65 -9.10 -1.29 -30.91
C TRP A 65 -9.74 -1.48 -32.28
N PRO A 66 -9.14 -2.28 -33.17
CA PRO A 66 -9.66 -2.49 -34.52
C PRO A 66 -11.01 -3.21 -34.48
N ARG A 67 -11.92 -2.81 -35.38
CA ARG A 67 -13.26 -3.39 -35.53
C ARG A 67 -13.42 -3.99 -36.91
N ASP A 68 -14.27 -4.99 -37.06
CA ASP A 68 -14.73 -5.41 -38.39
C ASP A 68 -15.50 -4.23 -39.02
N PRO A 69 -15.14 -3.75 -40.22
CA PRO A 69 -15.90 -2.71 -40.93
C PRO A 69 -17.39 -3.08 -41.11
N LYS A 70 -17.72 -4.37 -41.21
CA LYS A 70 -19.11 -4.87 -41.29
C LYS A 70 -19.66 -5.32 -39.93
N GLY A 71 -18.93 -5.00 -38.87
CA GLY A 71 -19.20 -5.39 -37.50
C GLY A 71 -20.46 -4.78 -36.92
N SER A 72 -20.90 -5.34 -35.79
CA SER A 72 -22.12 -4.90 -35.12
C SER A 72 -21.94 -3.56 -34.40
N ILE A 73 -23.04 -2.80 -34.28
CA ILE A 73 -23.04 -1.55 -33.50
C ILE A 73 -22.83 -1.86 -32.02
N MET A 74 -21.84 -1.22 -31.41
CA MET A 74 -21.52 -1.37 -29.99
C MET A 74 -22.53 -0.61 -29.13
N LYS A 75 -23.44 -1.35 -28.50
CA LYS A 75 -24.46 -0.83 -27.58
C LYS A 75 -23.89 -0.76 -26.15
N ALA A 76 -24.42 -1.55 -25.23
CA ALA A 76 -23.85 -1.72 -23.90
C ALA A 76 -22.78 -2.80 -23.99
N THR A 77 -21.57 -2.48 -23.53
CA THR A 77 -20.50 -3.47 -23.43
C THR A 77 -20.61 -4.23 -22.12
N PRO A 78 -20.25 -5.53 -22.08
CA PRO A 78 -20.14 -6.32 -20.86
C PRO A 78 -19.25 -5.63 -19.83
N PRO A 79 -19.36 -5.96 -18.53
CA PRO A 79 -18.41 -5.48 -17.54
C PRO A 79 -16.99 -5.97 -17.88
N GLY A 80 -16.02 -5.08 -17.74
CA GLY A 80 -14.60 -5.42 -17.78
C GLY A 80 -14.06 -5.71 -16.38
N LYS A 81 -12.73 -5.78 -16.25
CA LYS A 81 -12.08 -5.78 -14.93
C LYS A 81 -12.36 -4.44 -14.23
N VAL A 82 -12.56 -4.49 -12.91
CA VAL A 82 -12.82 -3.31 -12.07
C VAL A 82 -12.03 -3.44 -10.77
N ALA A 83 -11.42 -2.35 -10.32
CA ALA A 83 -10.83 -2.27 -8.99
C ALA A 83 -11.93 -2.14 -7.91
N GLY A 84 -11.57 -2.19 -6.63
CA GLY A 84 -12.52 -2.06 -5.51
C GLY A 84 -13.33 -0.75 -5.50
N ASN A 85 -12.89 0.26 -6.24
CA ASN A 85 -13.63 1.51 -6.47
C ASN A 85 -14.80 1.40 -7.46
N ASN A 86 -15.03 0.20 -8.03
CA ASN A 86 -16.12 -0.11 -8.96
C ASN A 86 -16.19 0.81 -10.19
N LEU A 87 -15.10 1.49 -10.54
CA LEU A 87 -15.05 2.34 -11.72
C LEU A 87 -14.95 1.47 -12.97
N PRO A 88 -15.80 1.72 -13.99
CA PRO A 88 -15.99 0.78 -15.11
C PRO A 88 -14.88 0.79 -16.15
N LEU A 89 -13.90 1.69 -16.04
CA LEU A 89 -12.79 1.87 -16.98
C LEU A 89 -11.47 1.76 -16.24
N TRP A 90 -11.15 0.54 -15.80
CA TRP A 90 -9.86 0.19 -15.21
C TRP A 90 -8.95 -0.51 -16.23
N GLY A 91 -7.65 -0.22 -16.15
CA GLY A 91 -6.62 -0.94 -16.91
C GLY A 91 -5.32 -1.07 -16.12
N ALA A 92 -4.63 -2.20 -16.25
CA ALA A 92 -3.38 -2.48 -15.53
C ALA A 92 -2.29 -1.43 -15.83
N THR A 93 -2.25 -0.94 -17.06
CA THR A 93 -1.32 0.07 -17.57
C THR A 93 -2.05 1.08 -18.45
N VAL A 94 -1.38 2.18 -18.81
CA VAL A 94 -1.91 3.17 -19.79
C VAL A 94 -2.17 2.53 -21.17
N LEU A 95 -1.52 1.40 -21.48
CA LEU A 95 -1.66 0.69 -22.75
C LEU A 95 -2.89 -0.24 -22.79
N ASP A 96 -3.61 -0.37 -21.68
CA ASP A 96 -4.84 -1.17 -21.60
C ASP A 96 -6.10 -0.35 -21.95
N PHE A 97 -5.91 0.92 -22.28
CA PHE A 97 -6.96 1.81 -22.75
C PHE A 97 -6.92 1.93 -24.27
N PHE A 98 -8.11 1.90 -24.86
CA PHE A 98 -8.27 1.92 -26.31
C PHE A 98 -9.33 2.93 -26.72
N ARG A 99 -9.07 3.59 -27.84
CA ARG A 99 -10.13 4.22 -28.64
C ARG A 99 -10.76 3.16 -29.52
N THR A 100 -12.08 3.10 -29.58
CA THR A 100 -12.79 2.18 -30.47
C THR A 100 -13.98 2.85 -31.12
N ARG A 101 -14.31 2.42 -32.35
CA ARG A 101 -15.48 2.91 -33.09
C ARG A 101 -16.72 2.17 -32.62
N ARG A 102 -17.74 2.91 -32.16
CA ARG A 102 -19.02 2.30 -31.77
C ARG A 102 -19.79 1.79 -32.98
N ILE A 103 -19.72 2.52 -34.09
CA ILE A 103 -20.19 2.10 -35.41
C ILE A 103 -18.95 2.02 -36.30
N PRO A 104 -18.57 0.84 -36.82
CA PRO A 104 -17.29 0.68 -37.54
C PRO A 104 -17.09 1.67 -38.69
N ASP A 105 -18.14 1.94 -39.45
CA ASP A 105 -18.15 2.84 -40.62
C ASP A 105 -18.27 4.34 -40.25
N CYS A 106 -18.41 4.70 -38.97
CA CYS A 106 -18.55 6.09 -38.54
C CYS A 106 -17.34 6.53 -37.71
N GLU A 107 -16.36 7.14 -38.37
CA GLU A 107 -15.10 7.57 -37.75
C GLU A 107 -15.30 8.53 -36.56
N ASN A 108 -16.30 9.40 -36.65
CA ASN A 108 -16.59 10.39 -35.61
C ASN A 108 -17.25 9.81 -34.36
N LEU A 109 -17.70 8.54 -34.39
CA LEU A 109 -18.36 7.89 -33.26
C LEU A 109 -17.36 6.99 -32.49
N SER A 110 -16.25 7.59 -32.08
CA SER A 110 -15.20 6.97 -31.27
C SER A 110 -15.46 7.12 -29.76
N THR A 111 -15.15 6.10 -28.98
CA THR A 111 -15.26 6.11 -27.52
C THR A 111 -14.02 5.50 -26.88
N ILE A 112 -13.80 5.81 -25.60
CA ILE A 112 -12.73 5.22 -24.79
C ILE A 112 -13.28 3.99 -24.09
N SER A 113 -12.55 2.89 -24.16
CA SER A 113 -12.84 1.67 -23.41
C SER A 113 -11.55 0.96 -22.99
N THR A 114 -11.67 -0.15 -22.28
CA THR A 114 -10.53 -0.91 -21.74
C THR A 114 -10.39 -2.25 -22.45
N GLY A 115 -9.18 -2.80 -22.44
CA GLY A 115 -8.85 -4.07 -23.10
C GLY A 115 -9.78 -5.19 -22.64
N SER A 116 -9.88 -5.43 -21.33
CA SER A 116 -10.78 -6.44 -20.76
C SER A 116 -12.24 -6.28 -21.20
N LYS A 117 -12.75 -5.04 -21.27
CA LYS A 117 -14.15 -4.75 -21.66
C LYS A 117 -14.39 -5.02 -23.14
N LEU A 118 -13.46 -4.60 -24.00
CA LEU A 118 -13.54 -4.80 -25.43
C LEU A 118 -13.33 -6.26 -25.80
N CYS A 119 -12.38 -6.95 -25.16
CA CYS A 119 -12.17 -8.38 -25.32
C CYS A 119 -13.45 -9.18 -25.03
N ALA A 120 -14.12 -8.90 -23.90
CA ALA A 120 -15.39 -9.53 -23.56
C ALA A 120 -16.46 -9.28 -24.62
N TRP A 121 -16.59 -8.04 -25.09
CA TRP A 121 -17.55 -7.68 -26.14
C TRP A 121 -17.25 -8.37 -27.49
N MET A 122 -15.99 -8.38 -27.94
CA MET A 122 -15.62 -8.99 -29.22
C MET A 122 -15.86 -10.50 -29.23
N LYS A 123 -15.63 -11.17 -28.10
CA LYS A 123 -15.97 -12.59 -27.92
C LYS A 123 -17.47 -12.83 -28.00
N GLU A 124 -18.28 -11.96 -27.41
CA GLU A 124 -19.74 -12.07 -27.45
C GLU A 124 -20.30 -11.98 -28.88
N ILE A 125 -19.79 -11.04 -29.69
CA ILE A 125 -20.27 -10.82 -31.06
C ILE A 125 -19.53 -11.62 -32.14
N GLY A 126 -18.48 -12.36 -31.76
CA GLY A 126 -17.68 -13.18 -32.68
C GLY A 126 -16.68 -12.40 -33.55
N GLU A 127 -16.34 -11.15 -33.22
CA GLU A 127 -15.36 -10.33 -33.94
C GLU A 127 -13.92 -10.64 -33.47
N LEU A 128 -13.46 -11.88 -33.66
CA LEU A 128 -12.16 -12.35 -33.13
C LEU A 128 -10.97 -12.10 -34.05
N GLU A 129 -11.20 -12.01 -35.36
CA GLU A 129 -10.11 -12.02 -36.35
C GLU A 129 -9.46 -10.65 -36.55
N HIS A 130 -10.18 -9.56 -36.28
CA HIS A 130 -9.74 -8.19 -36.57
C HIS A 130 -8.87 -7.58 -35.47
N ALA A 131 -8.94 -8.12 -34.24
CA ALA A 131 -8.29 -7.59 -33.04
C ALA A 131 -7.52 -8.69 -32.29
N LYS A 132 -6.90 -9.64 -33.00
CA LYS A 132 -6.25 -10.82 -32.38
C LYS A 132 -5.19 -10.43 -31.36
N ASP A 133 -4.34 -9.46 -31.71
CA ASP A 133 -3.25 -9.02 -30.86
C ASP A 133 -3.78 -8.26 -29.63
N GLU A 134 -4.81 -7.44 -29.80
CA GLU A 134 -5.47 -6.73 -28.69
C GLU A 134 -6.25 -7.67 -27.77
N ILE A 135 -6.88 -8.72 -28.31
CA ILE A 135 -7.54 -9.77 -27.54
C ILE A 135 -6.52 -10.52 -26.69
N ALA A 136 -5.42 -10.98 -27.30
CA ALA A 136 -4.35 -11.67 -26.58
C ALA A 136 -3.75 -10.77 -25.48
N TRP A 137 -3.48 -9.50 -25.80
CA TRP A 137 -3.00 -8.51 -24.83
C TRP A 137 -3.98 -8.33 -23.66
N ALA A 138 -5.29 -8.22 -23.94
CA ALA A 138 -6.31 -8.06 -22.92
C ALA A 138 -6.54 -9.33 -22.08
N GLU A 139 -6.26 -10.51 -22.62
CA GLU A 139 -6.30 -11.78 -21.88
C GLU A 139 -5.11 -11.90 -20.92
N ASP A 140 -3.94 -11.39 -21.32
CA ASP A 140 -2.72 -11.33 -20.50
C ASP A 140 -2.68 -10.12 -19.55
N GLU A 141 -3.69 -9.24 -19.57
CA GLU A 141 -3.82 -8.10 -18.66
C GLU A 141 -3.83 -8.56 -17.21
N ALA A 142 -3.07 -7.91 -16.33
CA ALA A 142 -3.08 -8.22 -14.89
C ALA A 142 -4.47 -8.00 -14.27
N ASP A 143 -4.73 -8.63 -13.12
CA ASP A 143 -5.93 -8.32 -12.33
C ASP A 143 -5.67 -7.12 -11.41
N PRO A 144 -6.71 -6.34 -11.05
CA PRO A 144 -6.56 -5.26 -10.09
C PRO A 144 -6.19 -5.81 -8.72
N GLU A 145 -5.05 -5.36 -8.19
CA GLU A 145 -4.57 -5.70 -6.86
C GLU A 145 -4.64 -4.47 -5.94
N GLU A 146 -5.05 -4.67 -4.69
CA GLU A 146 -4.95 -3.64 -3.65
C GLU A 146 -3.47 -3.48 -3.24
N LEU A 147 -3.03 -2.22 -3.16
CA LEU A 147 -1.68 -1.84 -2.78
C LEU A 147 -1.69 -1.41 -1.30
N PHE A 148 -0.80 -2.01 -0.52
CA PHE A 148 -0.65 -1.69 0.90
C PHE A 148 0.55 -0.78 1.14
N PRO A 149 0.51 0.07 2.17
CA PRO A 149 1.70 0.77 2.63
C PRO A 149 2.82 -0.21 2.99
N CYS A 150 4.05 0.29 3.07
CA CYS A 150 5.18 -0.45 3.59
C CYS A 150 4.82 -1.11 4.93
N ASP A 151 5.13 -2.40 5.05
CA ASP A 151 4.71 -3.24 6.17
C ASP A 151 5.25 -2.68 7.51
N MET A 152 4.31 -2.21 8.35
CA MET A 152 4.64 -1.62 9.65
C MET A 152 5.23 -2.63 10.62
N GLU A 153 4.87 -3.91 10.52
CA GLU A 153 5.49 -4.95 11.35
C GLU A 153 6.98 -5.07 11.01
N VAL A 154 7.30 -5.11 9.72
CA VAL A 154 8.69 -5.20 9.25
C VAL A 154 9.48 -3.96 9.67
N LEU A 155 8.90 -2.76 9.55
CA LEU A 155 9.51 -1.52 10.01
C LEU A 155 9.78 -1.51 11.52
N LEU A 156 8.86 -2.05 12.32
CA LEU A 156 9.03 -2.17 13.77
C LEU A 156 10.09 -3.20 14.14
N ARG A 157 10.15 -4.34 13.44
CA ARG A 157 11.19 -5.35 13.64
C ARG A 157 12.58 -4.75 13.42
N ASP A 158 12.75 -3.94 12.37
CA ASP A 158 14.01 -3.25 12.10
C ASP A 158 14.35 -2.17 13.14
N ASP A 159 13.32 -1.49 13.68
CA ASP A 159 13.49 -0.53 14.78
C ASP A 159 13.93 -1.23 16.07
N ASP A 160 13.34 -2.40 16.39
CA ASP A 160 13.67 -3.21 17.57
C ASP A 160 15.11 -3.72 17.56
N LEU A 161 15.64 -4.01 16.36
CA LEU A 161 17.01 -4.51 16.18
C LEU A 161 18.06 -3.38 16.13
N ARG A 162 17.65 -2.12 16.20
CA ARG A 162 18.57 -0.99 16.12
C ARG A 162 19.43 -0.90 17.37
N ALA A 163 20.74 -0.74 17.19
CA ALA A 163 21.68 -0.56 18.29
C ALA A 163 21.32 0.68 19.14
N PRO A 164 21.38 0.59 20.49
CA PRO A 164 20.99 1.68 21.39
C PRO A 164 21.70 3.02 21.11
N ASP A 165 22.98 2.98 20.75
CA ASP A 165 23.77 4.19 20.44
C ASP A 165 23.27 4.90 19.17
N VAL A 166 22.83 4.13 18.18
CA VAL A 166 22.23 4.68 16.95
C VAL A 166 20.87 5.28 17.29
N GLN A 167 20.05 4.59 18.08
CA GLN A 167 18.75 5.10 18.52
C GLN A 167 18.88 6.45 19.23
N LYS A 168 19.84 6.58 20.16
CA LYS A 168 20.11 7.83 20.88
C LYS A 168 20.51 8.98 19.94
N LEU A 169 21.37 8.71 18.96
CA LEU A 169 21.77 9.71 17.97
C LEU A 169 20.57 10.21 17.14
N PHE A 170 19.66 9.30 16.79
CA PHE A 170 18.42 9.67 16.11
C PHE A 170 17.54 10.54 17.02
N ASP A 171 17.33 10.17 18.27
CA ASP A 171 16.46 10.91 19.19
C ASP A 171 17.00 12.32 19.50
N GLU A 172 18.31 12.47 19.65
CA GLU A 172 18.96 13.77 19.85
C GLU A 172 18.70 14.76 18.71
N LYS A 173 18.59 14.27 17.46
CA LYS A 173 18.31 15.10 16.28
C LYS A 173 16.90 15.72 16.29
N PHE A 174 15.95 15.07 16.94
CA PHE A 174 14.54 15.50 16.98
C PHE A 174 14.10 16.00 18.36
N LYS A 175 15.07 16.20 19.26
CA LYS A 175 14.83 16.76 20.58
C LYS A 175 14.37 18.21 20.48
N ILE A 176 13.34 18.56 21.24
CA ILE A 176 12.79 19.91 21.36
C ILE A 176 12.84 20.36 22.82
N ASP A 177 12.37 21.57 23.10
CA ASP A 177 12.41 22.17 24.44
C ASP A 177 11.76 21.28 25.52
N GLY A 178 12.42 21.22 26.68
CA GLY A 178 11.97 20.43 27.82
C GLY A 178 12.19 18.92 27.66
N ASP A 179 13.23 18.52 26.93
CA ASP A 179 13.60 17.12 26.65
C ASP A 179 12.53 16.30 25.90
N ARG A 180 11.54 16.98 25.32
CA ARG A 180 10.51 16.34 24.49
C ARG A 180 11.06 15.96 23.11
N ILE A 181 10.33 15.10 22.41
CA ILE A 181 10.69 14.65 21.06
C ILE A 181 9.63 15.15 20.07
N SER A 182 10.08 15.77 18.97
CA SER A 182 9.21 16.18 17.87
C SER A 182 8.58 14.96 17.20
N SER A 183 7.32 15.09 16.81
CA SER A 183 6.58 14.05 16.09
C SER A 183 7.20 13.68 14.74
N LYS A 184 8.07 14.54 14.19
CA LYS A 184 8.86 14.28 12.97
C LYS A 184 9.85 13.11 13.14
N ARG A 185 10.14 12.71 14.38
CA ARG A 185 10.95 11.52 14.69
C ARG A 185 10.30 10.23 14.22
N TYR A 186 8.97 10.15 14.25
CA TYR A 186 8.25 8.90 14.09
C TYR A 186 7.84 8.64 12.64
N LEU A 187 7.74 7.37 12.29
CA LEU A 187 7.29 6.92 10.97
C LEU A 187 5.84 7.37 10.74
N LYS A 188 5.52 7.78 9.52
CA LYS A 188 4.14 8.10 9.14
C LYS A 188 3.28 6.84 9.20
N PHE A 189 2.13 6.94 9.85
CA PHE A 189 1.15 5.86 9.82
C PHE A 189 0.19 6.04 8.64
N GLN A 190 0.17 5.05 7.76
CA GLN A 190 -0.63 5.06 6.53
C GLN A 190 -1.51 3.81 6.39
N ASN A 191 -1.46 2.89 7.37
CA ASN A 191 -2.24 1.66 7.37
C ASN A 191 -3.70 1.99 7.65
N HIS A 192 -4.60 1.33 6.93
CA HIS A 192 -6.01 1.38 7.24
C HIS A 192 -6.29 0.68 8.57
N LEU A 193 -7.02 1.35 9.47
CA LEU A 193 -7.49 0.74 10.71
C LEU A 193 -9.00 0.56 10.64
N PRO A 194 -9.50 -0.69 10.76
CA PRO A 194 -10.93 -0.95 10.86
C PRO A 194 -11.57 -0.14 11.98
N LEU A 195 -12.79 0.36 11.74
CA LEU A 195 -13.49 1.24 12.70
C LEU A 195 -13.67 0.60 14.10
N HIS A 196 -13.81 -0.72 14.18
CA HIS A 196 -13.96 -1.44 15.45
C HIS A 196 -12.67 -1.50 16.28
N LEU A 197 -11.50 -1.23 15.67
CA LEU A 197 -10.17 -1.20 16.29
C LEU A 197 -9.69 0.21 16.63
N LEU A 198 -10.44 1.26 16.26
CA LEU A 198 -10.11 2.61 16.69
C LEU A 198 -10.11 2.69 18.24
N PRO A 199 -9.11 3.35 18.85
CA PRO A 199 -9.06 3.51 20.30
C PRO A 199 -10.34 4.13 20.84
N GLU A 200 -10.95 3.50 21.84
CA GLU A 200 -12.17 3.98 22.49
C GLU A 200 -11.89 5.23 23.34
N LYS A 201 -10.68 5.30 23.93
CA LYS A 201 -10.16 6.44 24.67
C LYS A 201 -8.82 6.93 24.12
N LEU A 202 -8.61 8.24 24.22
CA LEU A 202 -7.38 8.90 23.84
C LEU A 202 -6.86 9.76 24.99
N ILE A 203 -5.66 9.44 25.47
CA ILE A 203 -4.97 10.17 26.53
C ILE A 203 -4.03 11.19 25.89
N VAL A 204 -4.38 12.47 25.97
CA VAL A 204 -3.73 13.55 25.24
C VAL A 204 -2.75 14.30 26.14
N HIS A 205 -1.47 14.20 25.79
CA HIS A 205 -0.35 14.93 26.37
C HIS A 205 -0.13 16.24 25.58
N ASP A 206 -0.53 17.36 26.18
CA ASP A 206 -0.50 18.69 25.55
C ASP A 206 0.21 19.72 26.47
N PRO A 207 1.54 19.63 26.61
CA PRO A 207 2.32 20.54 27.47
C PRO A 207 2.33 21.99 26.99
N ASP A 208 2.03 22.23 25.71
CA ASP A 208 2.00 23.58 25.12
C ASP A 208 0.59 24.20 25.14
N ASP A 209 -0.41 23.51 25.69
CA ASP A 209 -1.79 23.98 25.83
C ASP A 209 -2.44 24.35 24.49
N THR A 210 -2.18 23.53 23.48
CA THR A 210 -2.68 23.68 22.10
C THR A 210 -4.18 23.41 21.97
N LEU A 211 -4.77 22.63 22.88
CA LEU A 211 -6.19 22.23 22.86
C LEU A 211 -7.18 23.39 23.09
N HIS A 212 -6.73 24.52 23.64
CA HIS A 212 -7.56 25.72 23.85
C HIS A 212 -7.67 26.64 22.65
N VAL A 213 -7.00 26.34 21.53
CA VAL A 213 -7.25 26.96 20.22
C VAL A 213 -7.59 28.47 20.27
N HIS A 214 -6.63 29.31 20.69
CA HIS A 214 -6.72 30.78 20.69
C HIS A 214 -7.89 31.41 21.49
N THR A 215 -8.44 30.73 22.51
CA THR A 215 -9.46 31.32 23.40
C THR A 215 -8.90 32.32 24.42
N GLY A 216 -7.57 32.45 24.53
CA GLY A 216 -6.90 33.25 25.56
C GLY A 216 -6.97 32.64 26.97
N SER A 217 -7.71 31.55 27.15
CA SER A 217 -7.70 30.74 28.37
C SER A 217 -6.52 29.78 28.31
N HIS A 218 -5.43 30.13 28.98
CA HIS A 218 -4.28 29.24 29.13
C HIS A 218 -4.29 28.57 30.50
N ARG A 219 -3.99 27.27 30.53
CA ARG A 219 -3.69 26.58 31.79
C ARG A 219 -2.45 27.18 32.46
N PRO A 220 -2.43 27.25 33.80
CA PRO A 220 -1.19 27.44 34.55
C PRO A 220 -0.13 26.44 34.11
N ALA A 221 1.14 26.85 34.09
CA ALA A 221 2.23 26.00 33.58
C ALA A 221 2.35 24.65 34.29
N GLU A 222 2.06 24.61 35.60
CA GLU A 222 2.01 23.39 36.42
C GLU A 222 0.96 22.37 35.94
N ASP A 223 -0.20 22.84 35.48
CA ASP A 223 -1.32 21.98 35.05
C ASP A 223 -1.17 21.44 33.63
N ARG A 224 -0.24 21.98 32.83
CA ARG A 224 -0.05 21.58 31.41
C ARG A 224 0.56 20.20 31.27
N SER A 225 1.26 19.73 32.30
CA SER A 225 1.86 18.39 32.34
C SER A 225 0.83 17.26 32.54
N THR A 226 -0.37 17.60 33.04
CA THR A 226 -1.44 16.64 33.24
C THR A 226 -2.11 16.31 31.90
N PRO A 227 -2.16 15.02 31.51
CA PRO A 227 -2.83 14.61 30.28
C PRO A 227 -4.35 14.75 30.43
N ARG A 228 -5.04 14.92 29.30
CA ARG A 228 -6.50 15.00 29.22
C ARG A 228 -7.09 13.77 28.55
N THR A 229 -8.27 13.37 28.97
CA THR A 229 -8.95 12.18 28.44
C THR A 229 -10.00 12.57 27.40
N TYR A 230 -9.97 11.91 26.25
CA TYR A 230 -10.95 12.07 25.20
C TYR A 230 -11.59 10.72 24.88
N LYS A 231 -12.86 10.74 24.48
CA LYS A 231 -13.63 9.57 24.06
C LYS A 231 -13.89 9.58 22.57
N LEU A 232 -13.83 8.41 21.94
CA LEU A 232 -14.17 8.24 20.53
C LEU A 232 -15.66 8.56 20.30
N HIS A 233 -15.93 9.43 19.33
CA HIS A 233 -17.26 9.86 18.95
C HIS A 233 -17.66 9.27 17.60
N LEU A 234 -18.65 8.38 17.65
CA LEU A 234 -19.19 7.65 16.49
C LEU A 234 -20.67 7.98 16.28
N THR A 235 -21.12 7.94 15.03
CA THR A 235 -22.55 7.95 14.69
C THR A 235 -23.23 6.68 15.19
N GLN A 236 -24.56 6.69 15.31
CA GLN A 236 -25.29 5.52 15.79
C GLN A 236 -25.18 4.37 14.78
N GLU A 237 -25.29 4.69 13.49
CA GLU A 237 -25.14 3.74 12.39
C GLU A 237 -23.76 3.06 12.44
N THR A 238 -22.70 3.83 12.69
CA THR A 238 -21.34 3.30 12.82
C THR A 238 -21.19 2.39 14.04
N ARG A 239 -21.78 2.75 15.18
CA ARG A 239 -21.75 1.89 16.39
C ARG A 239 -22.43 0.56 16.15
N ASP A 240 -23.59 0.57 15.50
CA ASP A 240 -24.36 -0.64 15.18
C ASP A 240 -23.58 -1.54 14.22
N ALA A 241 -22.93 -0.95 13.20
CA ALA A 241 -22.06 -1.66 12.27
C ALA A 241 -20.84 -2.29 12.98
N ILE A 242 -20.19 -1.55 13.89
CA ILE A 242 -19.08 -2.06 14.70
C ILE A 242 -19.54 -3.21 15.60
N ALA A 243 -20.68 -3.09 16.27
CA ALA A 243 -21.21 -4.15 17.13
C ALA A 243 -21.48 -5.44 16.33
N LYS A 244 -22.05 -5.29 15.13
CA LYS A 244 -22.28 -6.41 14.20
C LYS A 244 -20.97 -7.06 13.75
N GLU A 245 -19.95 -6.27 13.40
CA GLU A 245 -18.66 -6.80 12.96
C GLU A 245 -17.91 -7.49 14.10
N ARG A 246 -17.89 -6.91 15.31
CA ARG A 246 -17.33 -7.54 16.51
C ARG A 246 -18.00 -8.88 16.80
N ALA A 247 -19.33 -8.96 16.70
CA ALA A 247 -20.07 -10.21 16.89
C ALA A 247 -19.73 -11.27 15.83
N LYS A 248 -19.60 -10.85 14.57
CA LYS A 248 -19.18 -11.72 13.46
C LYS A 248 -17.77 -12.27 13.65
N LEU A 249 -16.82 -11.42 14.03
CA LEU A 249 -15.42 -11.82 14.28
C LEU A 249 -15.32 -12.76 15.49
N ALA A 250 -16.04 -12.47 16.57
CA ALA A 250 -16.11 -13.35 17.74
C ALA A 250 -16.66 -14.74 17.37
N ALA A 251 -17.71 -14.81 16.55
CA ALA A 251 -18.26 -16.08 16.08
C ALA A 251 -17.32 -16.84 15.14
N ALA A 252 -16.55 -16.13 14.30
CA ALA A 252 -15.58 -16.74 13.38
C ALA A 252 -14.40 -17.39 14.11
N ALA A 253 -13.99 -16.85 15.26
CA ALA A 253 -12.88 -17.38 16.05
C ALA A 253 -13.15 -18.79 16.62
N GLU A 254 -14.41 -19.18 16.82
CA GLU A 254 -14.79 -20.47 17.42
C GLU A 254 -14.62 -21.67 16.46
N GLY A 255 -14.38 -21.43 15.17
CA GLY A 255 -14.36 -22.47 14.12
C GLY A 255 -13.09 -22.50 13.26
N GLN A 256 -12.05 -21.73 13.58
CA GLN A 256 -10.85 -21.70 12.76
C GLN A 256 -10.10 -23.04 12.80
N PRO A 257 -9.68 -23.58 11.64
CA PRO A 257 -8.86 -24.78 11.61
C PRO A 257 -7.54 -24.53 12.34
N ARG A 258 -7.07 -25.54 13.07
CA ARG A 258 -5.77 -25.44 13.74
C ARG A 258 -4.67 -25.25 12.69
N GLU A 259 -3.94 -24.17 12.84
CA GLU A 259 -2.72 -23.94 12.07
C GLU A 259 -1.64 -24.94 12.45
N GLY A 260 -0.65 -25.05 11.58
CA GLY A 260 0.47 -25.94 11.79
C GLY A 260 1.49 -25.82 10.68
N ARG A 261 2.58 -26.54 10.83
CA ARG A 261 3.68 -26.56 9.88
C ARG A 261 3.98 -27.98 9.44
N ILE A 262 4.21 -28.15 8.15
CA ILE A 262 4.62 -29.43 7.58
C ILE A 262 6.14 -29.54 7.64
N TYR A 263 6.61 -30.64 8.22
CA TYR A 263 7.98 -31.11 8.16
C TYR A 263 8.01 -32.37 7.30
N ALA A 264 8.93 -32.43 6.36
CA ALA A 264 9.04 -33.53 5.40
C ALA A 264 10.52 -33.85 5.19
N THR A 265 10.87 -35.13 5.18
CA THR A 265 12.25 -35.58 4.94
C THR A 265 12.47 -35.69 3.43
N ALA A 266 12.98 -34.61 2.84
CA ALA A 266 13.21 -34.56 1.41
C ALA A 266 14.60 -35.13 1.09
N SER A 267 14.71 -35.94 0.04
CA SER A 267 16.04 -36.37 -0.42
C SER A 267 16.92 -35.14 -0.73
N GLU A 268 18.23 -35.26 -0.47
CA GLU A 268 19.22 -34.21 -0.75
C GLU A 268 19.12 -33.67 -2.19
N GLU A 269 18.69 -34.52 -3.13
CA GLU A 269 18.47 -34.16 -4.53
C GLU A 269 17.28 -33.20 -4.75
N ILE A 270 16.22 -33.28 -3.94
CA ILE A 270 15.11 -32.33 -3.97
C ILE A 270 15.51 -31.02 -3.30
N ILE A 271 16.19 -31.09 -2.14
CA ILE A 271 16.64 -29.90 -1.39
C ILE A 271 17.65 -29.08 -2.19
N THR A 272 18.55 -29.75 -2.91
CA THR A 272 19.55 -29.10 -3.77
C THR A 272 19.01 -28.70 -5.14
N GLY A 273 17.72 -28.95 -5.42
CA GLY A 273 17.07 -28.63 -6.70
C GLY A 273 17.56 -29.48 -7.88
N LYS A 274 18.31 -30.57 -7.63
CA LYS A 274 18.73 -31.52 -8.68
C LYS A 274 17.54 -32.25 -9.30
N VAL A 275 16.47 -32.44 -8.53
CA VAL A 275 15.22 -33.06 -8.99
C VAL A 275 14.04 -32.23 -8.49
N LYS A 276 13.05 -31.96 -9.35
CA LYS A 276 11.88 -31.13 -9.00
C LYS A 276 10.79 -31.86 -8.21
N GLU A 277 10.87 -33.19 -8.19
CA GLU A 277 9.89 -34.09 -7.60
C GLU A 277 10.62 -35.33 -7.09
N GLY A 278 10.23 -35.84 -5.93
CA GLY A 278 10.69 -37.15 -5.50
C GLY A 278 9.88 -37.72 -4.34
N PRO A 279 10.11 -39.00 -4.03
CA PRO A 279 9.45 -39.66 -2.92
C PRO A 279 9.92 -39.03 -1.60
N VAL A 280 8.96 -38.80 -0.71
CA VAL A 280 9.22 -38.35 0.65
C VAL A 280 8.61 -39.36 1.61
N ILE A 281 9.33 -39.61 2.69
CA ILE A 281 8.82 -40.41 3.80
C ILE A 281 7.75 -39.57 4.52
N GLU A 282 6.71 -40.24 5.05
CA GLU A 282 5.54 -39.66 5.72
C GLU A 282 5.76 -38.27 6.35
N ALA A 283 5.11 -37.23 5.81
CA ALA A 283 5.25 -35.87 6.31
C ALA A 283 4.59 -35.70 7.69
N THR A 284 5.25 -34.93 8.57
CA THR A 284 4.73 -34.57 9.90
C THR A 284 4.13 -33.17 9.89
N PHE A 285 2.83 -33.08 10.12
CA PHE A 285 2.13 -31.83 10.38
C PHE A 285 2.19 -31.53 11.88
N ALA A 286 3.04 -30.60 12.28
CA ALA A 286 3.08 -30.05 13.64
C ALA A 286 1.86 -29.16 13.85
N GLU A 287 0.88 -29.63 14.61
CA GLU A 287 -0.36 -28.92 14.88
C GLU A 287 -0.18 -27.97 16.07
N PHE A 288 -0.48 -26.69 15.87
CA PHE A 288 -0.33 -25.66 16.89
C PHE A 288 -1.60 -25.55 17.75
N LEU A 289 -1.45 -24.90 18.91
CA LEU A 289 -2.60 -24.41 19.67
C LEU A 289 -3.38 -23.38 18.83
N PRO A 290 -4.70 -23.21 19.06
CA PRO A 290 -5.47 -22.18 18.38
C PRO A 290 -4.80 -20.81 18.47
N ILE A 291 -4.82 -20.08 17.34
CA ILE A 291 -4.26 -18.73 17.26
C ILE A 291 -4.97 -17.85 18.31
N PRO A 292 -4.26 -16.97 19.03
CA PRO A 292 -4.89 -15.98 19.87
C PRO A 292 -5.89 -15.18 19.04
N PRO A 293 -7.11 -14.93 19.55
CA PRO A 293 -8.11 -14.19 18.79
C PRO A 293 -7.58 -12.79 18.48
N THR A 294 -7.85 -12.32 17.26
CA THR A 294 -7.58 -10.94 16.85
C THR A 294 -8.27 -9.99 17.84
N PRO A 295 -7.65 -8.86 18.19
CA PRO A 295 -8.30 -7.86 19.04
C PRO A 295 -9.67 -7.47 18.47
N LEU A 296 -10.69 -7.37 19.35
CA LEU A 296 -12.02 -6.90 18.95
C LEU A 296 -12.19 -5.40 19.21
N SER A 297 -11.34 -4.82 20.04
CA SER A 297 -11.34 -3.41 20.40
C SER A 297 -9.96 -2.95 20.85
N THR A 298 -9.77 -1.64 20.83
CA THR A 298 -8.59 -0.97 21.40
C THR A 298 -9.06 -0.07 22.53
N PRO A 299 -8.80 -0.42 23.81
CA PRO A 299 -9.34 0.35 24.93
C PRO A 299 -8.81 1.79 24.97
N GLU A 300 -7.51 1.96 24.76
CA GLU A 300 -6.85 3.25 24.91
C GLU A 300 -5.66 3.43 23.94
N ALA A 301 -5.34 4.68 23.67
CA ALA A 301 -4.14 5.13 22.98
C ALA A 301 -3.66 6.46 23.59
N HIS A 302 -2.38 6.81 23.38
CA HIS A 302 -1.86 8.11 23.79
C HIS A 302 -1.58 9.02 22.59
N LEU A 303 -1.81 10.31 22.76
CA LEU A 303 -1.50 11.34 21.78
C LEU A 303 -0.55 12.37 22.38
N TYR A 304 0.52 12.71 21.67
CA TYR A 304 1.46 13.74 22.08
C TYR A 304 1.42 14.89 21.08
N ILE A 305 1.02 16.07 21.55
CA ILE A 305 0.90 17.27 20.74
C ILE A 305 1.98 18.27 21.15
N ASN A 306 2.71 18.79 20.17
CA ASN A 306 3.69 19.85 20.37
C ASN A 306 3.36 21.04 19.47
N SER A 307 3.44 22.25 20.03
CA SER A 307 3.22 23.50 19.31
C SER A 307 4.19 23.71 18.14
N CYS A 308 5.43 23.23 18.26
CA CYS A 308 6.44 23.31 17.20
C CYS A 308 6.16 22.40 15.99
N ASP A 309 5.27 21.42 16.14
CA ASP A 309 4.89 20.47 15.09
C ASP A 309 3.62 20.90 14.34
N ARG A 310 3.22 22.18 14.46
CA ARG A 310 2.09 22.74 13.71
C ARG A 310 2.35 22.67 12.20
N LEU A 311 1.43 22.03 11.48
CA LEU A 311 1.44 21.91 10.02
C LEU A 311 0.80 23.12 9.34
N GLY A 312 -0.27 23.66 9.94
CA GLY A 312 -0.98 24.79 9.35
C GLY A 312 -2.15 25.27 10.18
N LYS A 313 -2.80 26.32 9.66
CA LYS A 313 -4.03 26.90 10.18
C LYS A 313 -5.04 26.99 9.04
N GLY A 314 -6.19 26.34 9.21
CA GLY A 314 -7.35 26.49 8.36
C GLY A 314 -8.28 27.60 8.85
N ASN A 315 -9.38 27.81 8.14
CA ASN A 315 -10.41 28.77 8.55
C ASN A 315 -11.17 28.33 9.81
N HIS A 316 -11.29 27.02 9.99
CA HIS A 316 -12.13 26.37 11.01
C HIS A 316 -11.31 25.51 11.98
N SER A 317 -9.99 25.39 11.76
CA SER A 317 -9.16 24.45 12.50
C SER A 317 -7.68 24.79 12.53
N TYR A 318 -6.96 24.21 13.48
CA TYR A 318 -5.50 24.13 13.48
C TYR A 318 -5.08 22.70 13.22
N VAL A 319 -3.98 22.52 12.48
CA VAL A 319 -3.49 21.20 12.11
C VAL A 319 -2.09 21.00 12.67
N TYR A 320 -1.91 19.89 13.38
CA TYR A 320 -0.65 19.51 13.99
C TYR A 320 -0.21 18.14 13.47
N ARG A 321 1.09 17.97 13.32
CA ARG A 321 1.70 16.65 13.27
C ARG A 321 1.86 16.17 14.71
N VAL A 322 1.32 15.01 15.03
CA VAL A 322 1.30 14.48 16.39
C VAL A 322 1.91 13.09 16.44
N ALA A 323 2.49 12.74 17.58
CA ALA A 323 2.91 11.37 17.84
C ALA A 323 1.74 10.61 18.47
N TRP A 324 1.28 9.57 17.79
CA TRP A 324 0.21 8.71 18.22
C TRP A 324 0.78 7.37 18.65
N GLU A 325 0.56 7.02 19.91
CA GLU A 325 1.02 5.79 20.51
C GLU A 325 -0.11 4.78 20.60
N ILE A 326 0.07 3.65 19.90
CA ILE A 326 -0.93 2.59 19.78
C ILE A 326 -0.32 1.22 20.07
N PRO A 327 -1.14 0.21 20.41
CA PRO A 327 -0.67 -1.16 20.62
C PRO A 327 -0.08 -1.76 19.35
N ARG A 328 1.05 -2.47 19.47
CA ARG A 328 1.67 -3.19 18.35
C ARG A 328 0.79 -4.30 17.78
N SER A 329 -0.13 -4.83 18.58
CA SER A 329 -1.10 -5.86 18.15
C SER A 329 -2.07 -5.37 17.07
N LEU A 330 -2.10 -4.07 16.75
CA LEU A 330 -2.88 -3.53 15.63
C LEU A 330 -2.18 -3.69 14.27
N VAL A 331 -0.88 -3.95 14.26
CA VAL A 331 -0.09 -4.08 13.04
C VAL A 331 0.77 -5.34 13.00
N MET A 332 0.83 -6.09 14.09
CA MET A 332 1.57 -7.34 14.20
C MET A 332 0.62 -8.47 14.52
N GLU A 333 0.56 -9.46 13.62
CA GLU A 333 -0.19 -10.68 13.86
C GLU A 333 0.56 -11.61 14.82
N PRO A 334 -0.14 -12.42 15.62
CA PRO A 334 0.49 -13.49 16.38
C PRO A 334 1.20 -14.46 15.45
N TYR A 335 2.41 -14.87 15.79
CA TYR A 335 3.14 -15.90 15.04
C TYR A 335 3.88 -16.85 15.99
N THR A 336 4.37 -17.97 15.47
CA THR A 336 5.17 -18.92 16.23
C THR A 336 6.66 -18.78 15.89
N CYS A 337 7.53 -18.79 16.90
CA CYS A 337 8.98 -18.79 16.68
C CYS A 337 9.41 -20.15 16.13
N LEU A 338 10.15 -20.15 15.02
CA LEU A 338 10.61 -21.38 14.36
C LEU A 338 11.42 -22.28 15.29
N ALA A 339 12.36 -21.71 16.05
CA ALA A 339 13.17 -22.47 16.99
C ALA A 339 12.32 -23.11 18.11
N CYS A 340 11.30 -22.41 18.62
CA CYS A 340 10.36 -22.98 19.59
C CYS A 340 9.52 -24.12 18.99
N VAL A 341 9.06 -23.98 17.74
CA VAL A 341 8.33 -25.03 17.02
C VAL A 341 9.20 -26.28 16.86
N GLU A 342 10.43 -26.10 16.39
CA GLU A 342 11.39 -27.19 16.19
C GLU A 342 11.72 -27.91 17.49
N GLN A 343 12.01 -27.16 18.57
CA GLN A 343 12.28 -27.75 19.88
C GLN A 343 11.07 -28.51 20.44
N ALA A 344 9.86 -27.96 20.31
CA ALA A 344 8.64 -28.61 20.77
C ALA A 344 8.32 -29.88 19.96
N LEU A 345 8.52 -29.83 18.64
CA LEU A 345 8.36 -30.99 17.77
C LEU A 345 9.40 -32.06 18.08
N PHE A 346 10.68 -31.69 18.14
CA PHE A 346 11.77 -32.62 18.49
C PHE A 346 11.47 -33.37 19.79
N LYS A 347 11.03 -32.66 20.83
CA LYS A 347 10.63 -33.29 22.10
C LYS A 347 9.54 -34.34 21.90
N LYS A 348 8.52 -34.06 21.08
CA LYS A 348 7.44 -35.03 20.77
C LYS A 348 7.93 -36.23 19.99
N LEU A 349 8.75 -36.00 18.97
CA LEU A 349 9.36 -37.08 18.19
C LEU A 349 10.24 -37.98 19.07
N ARG A 350 11.00 -37.38 19.99
CA ARG A 350 11.88 -38.09 20.92
C ARG A 350 11.12 -38.87 21.99
N GLU A 351 9.98 -38.36 22.46
CA GLU A 351 9.05 -39.06 23.36
C GLU A 351 8.45 -40.31 22.68
N GLU A 352 8.17 -40.22 21.39
CA GLU A 352 7.62 -41.31 20.58
C GLU A 352 8.68 -42.39 20.26
N GLU A 353 9.90 -41.95 19.92
CA GLU A 353 11.01 -42.85 19.58
C GLU A 353 12.25 -42.61 20.47
N PRO A 354 12.21 -43.08 21.74
CA PRO A 354 13.32 -42.87 22.68
C PRO A 354 14.57 -43.68 22.33
N GLU A 355 14.42 -44.80 21.60
CA GLU A 355 15.52 -45.71 21.24
C GLU A 355 16.24 -45.34 19.92
N ALA A 356 15.71 -44.36 19.17
CA ALA A 356 16.37 -43.89 17.95
C ALA A 356 17.79 -43.40 18.26
N LYS A 357 18.76 -43.82 17.44
CA LYS A 357 20.12 -43.30 17.50
C LYS A 357 20.13 -41.96 16.80
N ILE A 358 20.35 -40.90 17.56
CA ILE A 358 20.47 -39.54 17.06
C ILE A 358 21.91 -39.09 17.31
N ASP A 359 22.51 -38.43 16.32
CA ASP A 359 23.78 -37.73 16.52
C ASP A 359 23.53 -36.36 17.16
N GLU A 360 23.74 -36.26 18.47
CA GLU A 360 23.57 -35.01 19.22
C GLU A 360 24.53 -33.89 18.79
N THR A 361 25.54 -34.20 17.97
CA THR A 361 26.47 -33.19 17.43
C THR A 361 25.91 -32.47 16.20
N GLN A 362 24.85 -33.00 15.59
CA GLN A 362 24.23 -32.39 14.42
C GLN A 362 23.26 -31.25 14.79
N PRO A 363 22.98 -30.33 13.86
CA PRO A 363 21.95 -29.32 14.06
C PRO A 363 20.55 -29.96 14.25
N LEU A 364 19.64 -29.23 14.92
CA LEU A 364 18.36 -29.76 15.40
C LEU A 364 17.45 -30.28 14.28
N ASP A 365 17.47 -29.63 13.13
CA ASP A 365 16.73 -30.03 11.93
C ASP A 365 17.13 -31.44 11.44
N TYR A 366 18.43 -31.75 11.40
CA TYR A 366 18.91 -33.10 11.07
C TYR A 366 18.53 -34.13 12.13
N GLN A 367 18.61 -33.77 13.42
CA GLN A 367 18.19 -34.67 14.50
C GLN A 367 16.68 -34.99 14.43
N MET A 368 15.86 -34.01 14.06
CA MET A 368 14.44 -34.20 13.80
C MET A 368 14.20 -35.09 12.58
N GLU A 369 14.99 -34.92 11.51
CA GLU A 369 14.92 -35.75 10.32
C GLU A 369 15.21 -37.22 10.64
N ASP A 370 16.28 -37.52 11.39
CA ASP A 370 16.63 -38.87 11.83
C ASP A 370 15.48 -39.53 12.62
N LEU A 371 14.85 -38.78 13.52
CA LEU A 371 13.68 -39.26 14.27
C LEU A 371 12.49 -39.52 13.36
N MET A 372 12.19 -38.62 12.42
CA MET A 372 11.11 -38.79 11.46
C MET A 372 11.33 -40.03 10.58
N VAL A 373 12.56 -40.26 10.12
CA VAL A 373 12.94 -41.45 9.35
C VAL A 373 12.74 -42.72 10.20
N ALA A 374 13.21 -42.72 11.45
CA ALA A 374 13.08 -43.87 12.35
C ALA A 374 11.62 -44.21 12.66
N ILE A 375 10.78 -43.20 12.88
CA ILE A 375 9.35 -43.34 13.12
C ILE A 375 8.67 -43.88 11.87
N ALA A 376 8.89 -43.26 10.71
CA ALA A 376 8.20 -43.63 9.50
C ALA A 376 8.62 -45.02 8.96
N ALA A 377 9.83 -45.49 9.27
CA ALA A 377 10.23 -46.88 9.02
C ALA A 377 9.32 -47.90 9.73
N LYS A 378 8.64 -47.51 10.82
CA LYS A 378 7.64 -48.36 11.52
C LYS A 378 6.25 -48.27 10.91
N HIS A 379 5.89 -47.12 10.34
CA HIS A 379 4.52 -46.84 9.87
C HIS A 379 4.33 -47.05 8.37
N GLY A 380 5.41 -47.13 7.58
CA GLY A 380 5.37 -47.49 6.16
C GLY A 380 4.70 -46.46 5.26
N GLY A 381 4.61 -45.19 5.68
CA GLY A 381 4.00 -44.11 4.91
C GLY A 381 4.92 -43.59 3.80
N GLN A 382 4.39 -43.47 2.58
CA GLN A 382 5.05 -42.82 1.45
C GLN A 382 4.18 -41.68 0.93
N GLY A 383 4.83 -40.58 0.56
CA GLY A 383 4.22 -39.44 -0.11
C GLY A 383 5.10 -38.94 -1.25
N LYS A 384 4.61 -37.91 -1.92
CA LYS A 384 5.28 -37.22 -3.01
C LYS A 384 5.39 -35.75 -2.67
N MET A 385 6.58 -35.18 -2.83
CA MET A 385 6.79 -33.75 -2.66
C MET A 385 7.34 -33.17 -3.96
N TRP A 386 6.89 -31.97 -4.30
CA TRP A 386 7.43 -31.20 -5.42
C TRP A 386 7.53 -29.72 -5.08
N ILE A 387 8.45 -29.05 -5.75
CA ILE A 387 8.68 -27.61 -5.58
C ILE A 387 8.20 -26.92 -6.85
N GLU A 388 7.25 -25.99 -6.69
CA GLU A 388 6.91 -25.03 -7.73
C GLU A 388 7.75 -23.78 -7.50
N GLU A 389 8.69 -23.54 -8.40
CA GLU A 389 9.44 -22.29 -8.43
C GLU A 389 8.72 -21.32 -9.36
N ARG A 390 8.32 -20.18 -8.80
CA ARG A 390 7.87 -19.03 -9.56
C ARG A 390 8.96 -17.99 -9.51
N THR A 391 9.65 -17.83 -10.62
CA THR A 391 10.43 -16.62 -10.84
C THR A 391 9.48 -15.56 -11.34
N ARG A 392 9.18 -14.55 -10.51
CA ARG A 392 8.60 -13.32 -11.03
C ARG A 392 9.73 -12.61 -11.79
N PRO A 393 9.63 -12.41 -13.11
CA PRO A 393 10.67 -11.73 -13.86
C PRO A 393 10.86 -10.34 -13.25
N GLY A 394 12.12 -9.96 -13.02
CA GLY A 394 12.43 -8.58 -12.69
C GLY A 394 11.94 -7.71 -13.83
N GLN A 395 11.29 -6.58 -13.51
CA GLN A 395 10.98 -5.58 -14.52
C GLN A 395 12.29 -4.94 -14.97
N GLU A 396 12.73 -5.27 -16.17
CA GLU A 396 13.78 -4.56 -16.88
C GLU A 396 13.12 -3.49 -17.74
N LEU A 397 13.41 -2.23 -17.42
CA LEU A 397 13.04 -1.14 -18.31
C LEU A 397 14.22 -0.90 -19.26
N GLU A 398 14.01 -1.18 -20.54
CA GLU A 398 14.99 -0.86 -21.57
C GLU A 398 14.82 0.61 -21.96
N ILE A 399 15.70 1.48 -21.45
CA ILE A 399 15.70 2.89 -21.83
C ILE A 399 16.49 3.03 -23.13
N VAL A 400 15.78 3.30 -24.23
CA VAL A 400 16.40 3.61 -25.53
C VAL A 400 16.53 5.13 -25.65
N ASP A 401 17.72 5.66 -25.36
CA ASP A 401 18.04 7.05 -25.67
C ASP A 401 18.18 7.22 -27.19
N ARG A 402 17.25 7.96 -27.81
CA ARG A 402 17.26 8.27 -29.25
C ARG A 402 17.82 9.66 -29.57
N VAL A 403 18.45 10.36 -28.63
CA VAL A 403 18.76 11.78 -28.84
C VAL A 403 20.05 12.02 -29.66
N HIS A 404 20.94 11.04 -29.88
CA HIS A 404 22.21 11.30 -30.60
C HIS A 404 22.69 10.22 -31.58
N GLY A 405 21.80 9.45 -32.21
CA GLY A 405 22.20 8.50 -33.27
C GLY A 405 23.13 7.35 -32.83
N THR A 406 23.51 7.29 -31.55
CA THR A 406 24.21 6.16 -30.91
C THR A 406 23.29 5.54 -29.88
N LYS A 407 22.83 4.31 -30.11
CA LYS A 407 22.13 3.49 -29.11
C LYS A 407 23.03 3.27 -27.90
N LYS A 408 22.76 3.95 -26.79
CA LYS A 408 23.16 3.46 -25.47
C LYS A 408 21.93 2.84 -24.83
N VAL A 409 21.97 1.52 -24.67
CA VAL A 409 20.95 0.76 -23.94
C VAL A 409 21.35 0.82 -22.47
N GLY A 410 20.56 1.51 -21.66
CA GLY A 410 20.63 1.39 -20.20
C GLY A 410 19.50 0.47 -19.74
N VAL A 411 19.85 -0.67 -19.15
CA VAL A 411 18.90 -1.54 -18.46
C VAL A 411 18.86 -1.10 -17.00
N VAL A 412 17.70 -0.61 -16.55
CA VAL A 412 17.47 -0.34 -15.13
C VAL A 412 16.63 -1.48 -14.57
N LEU A 413 17.19 -2.20 -13.59
CA LEU A 413 16.48 -3.21 -12.81
C LEU A 413 15.54 -2.48 -11.82
N ILE A 414 14.23 -2.51 -12.09
CA ILE A 414 13.23 -1.85 -11.23
C ILE A 414 12.89 -2.71 -10.01
N GLY A 415 13.11 -4.02 -10.10
CA GLY A 415 13.08 -4.92 -8.95
C GLY A 415 13.89 -6.17 -9.28
N GLY A 416 14.74 -6.61 -8.36
CA GLY A 416 15.36 -7.93 -8.50
C GLY A 416 14.25 -8.98 -8.59
N GLY A 417 14.32 -9.87 -9.58
CA GLY A 417 13.35 -10.95 -9.73
C GLY A 417 13.19 -11.67 -8.39
N ARG A 418 11.97 -11.71 -7.86
CA ARG A 418 11.68 -12.49 -6.65
C ARG A 418 11.52 -13.94 -7.07
N HIS A 419 12.40 -14.78 -6.52
CA HIS A 419 12.27 -16.22 -6.64
C HIS A 419 11.38 -16.70 -5.49
N GLU A 420 10.14 -17.03 -5.80
CA GLU A 420 9.22 -17.65 -4.85
C GLU A 420 9.25 -19.17 -5.09
N SER A 421 9.69 -19.95 -4.10
CA SER A 421 9.56 -21.41 -4.13
C SER A 421 8.41 -21.83 -3.21
N ARG A 422 7.40 -22.50 -3.76
CA ARG A 422 6.35 -23.16 -2.98
C ARG A 422 6.57 -24.66 -2.99
N THR A 423 6.55 -25.26 -1.81
CA THR A 423 6.70 -26.71 -1.63
C THR A 423 5.33 -27.32 -1.40
N TYR A 424 5.00 -28.33 -2.18
CA TYR A 424 3.73 -29.05 -2.11
C TYR A 424 3.98 -30.50 -1.70
N TYR A 425 3.07 -31.06 -0.93
CA TYR A 425 3.10 -32.45 -0.50
C TYR A 425 1.76 -33.13 -0.81
N GLU A 426 1.83 -34.31 -1.41
CA GLU A 426 0.70 -35.20 -1.66
C GLU A 426 1.00 -36.56 -1.02
N GLY A 427 0.20 -36.95 -0.03
CA GLY A 427 0.39 -38.19 0.70
C GLY A 427 -0.38 -38.18 2.02
N ALA A 428 -0.19 -39.20 2.84
CA ALA A 428 -0.67 -39.17 4.22
C ALA A 428 0.23 -38.25 5.07
N ASN A 429 -0.36 -37.46 5.96
CA ASN A 429 0.36 -36.59 6.87
C ASN A 429 0.06 -37.05 8.29
N ARG A 430 1.08 -37.37 9.09
CA ARG A 430 0.91 -37.61 10.52
C ARG A 430 0.73 -36.27 11.22
N ARG A 431 -0.25 -36.15 12.12
CA ARG A 431 -0.54 -34.91 12.86
C ARG A 431 0.00 -35.04 14.28
N VAL A 432 0.95 -34.17 14.64
CA VAL A 432 1.60 -34.17 15.95
C VAL A 432 1.25 -32.85 16.65
N PRO A 433 0.39 -32.87 17.69
CA PRO A 433 0.11 -31.66 18.46
C PRO A 433 1.33 -31.25 19.28
N ILE A 434 1.77 -30.01 19.09
CA ILE A 434 2.90 -29.44 19.82
C ILE A 434 2.44 -28.29 20.73
N ASP A 435 3.07 -28.20 21.91
CA ASP A 435 2.82 -27.11 22.86
C ASP A 435 3.81 -25.97 22.59
N VAL A 436 3.48 -25.15 21.58
CA VAL A 436 4.23 -23.96 21.22
C VAL A 436 3.45 -22.72 21.61
N LYS A 437 4.12 -21.77 22.27
CA LYS A 437 3.53 -20.48 22.64
C LYS A 437 3.49 -19.56 21.42
N TRP A 438 2.36 -18.90 21.24
CA TRP A 438 2.23 -17.79 20.30
C TRP A 438 3.03 -16.59 20.79
N THR A 439 3.81 -16.02 19.88
CA THR A 439 4.54 -14.79 20.09
C THR A 439 3.61 -13.62 19.81
N THR A 440 3.48 -12.74 20.78
CA THR A 440 2.70 -11.51 20.71
C THR A 440 3.54 -10.35 21.22
N PRO A 441 3.22 -9.09 20.89
CA PRO A 441 3.95 -7.95 21.44
C PRO A 441 4.03 -7.99 22.96
N GLY A 442 5.26 -7.92 23.50
CA GLY A 442 5.55 -8.04 24.94
C GLY A 442 5.67 -9.47 25.49
N ASN A 443 5.49 -10.49 24.64
CA ASN A 443 5.61 -11.89 25.00
C ASN A 443 6.40 -12.63 23.90
N PHE A 444 7.69 -12.33 23.81
CA PHE A 444 8.60 -13.00 22.88
C PHE A 444 9.33 -14.15 23.59
N CYS A 445 9.68 -15.19 22.83
CA CYS A 445 10.47 -16.29 23.36
C CYS A 445 11.95 -15.90 23.57
N GLU A 446 12.71 -16.78 24.22
CA GLU A 446 14.14 -16.57 24.47
C GLU A 446 14.98 -16.45 23.18
N HIS A 447 14.53 -17.05 22.07
CA HIS A 447 15.20 -16.94 20.77
C HIS A 447 15.11 -15.53 20.17
N GLU A 448 14.25 -14.67 20.72
CA GLU A 448 14.07 -13.27 20.31
C GLU A 448 14.31 -12.28 21.47
N GLU A 449 15.32 -12.56 22.30
CA GLU A 449 15.61 -11.77 23.52
C GLU A 449 15.71 -10.25 23.25
N MET A 450 16.28 -9.83 22.12
CA MET A 450 16.39 -8.41 21.77
C MET A 450 15.01 -7.74 21.67
N ARG A 451 14.00 -8.47 21.20
CA ARG A 451 12.63 -7.97 21.04
C ARG A 451 11.82 -8.01 22.33
N ASN A 452 12.22 -8.83 23.31
CA ASN A 452 11.65 -8.76 24.67
C ASN A 452 11.91 -7.41 25.38
N ARG A 453 12.85 -6.61 24.86
CA ARG A 453 13.10 -5.24 25.35
C ARG A 453 12.20 -4.20 24.68
N ALA A 454 11.53 -4.57 23.59
CA ALA A 454 10.67 -3.67 22.85
C ALA A 454 9.36 -3.40 23.63
N PRO A 455 8.85 -2.17 23.64
CA PRO A 455 7.56 -1.85 24.24
C PRO A 455 6.40 -2.59 23.55
N THR A 456 5.30 -2.81 24.27
CA THR A 456 4.06 -3.38 23.71
C THR A 456 3.28 -2.39 22.83
N THR A 457 3.61 -1.11 22.94
CA THR A 457 3.11 -0.01 22.13
C THR A 457 4.21 0.51 21.19
N PHE A 458 3.83 1.35 20.25
CA PHE A 458 4.78 2.06 19.40
C PHE A 458 4.19 3.43 19.00
N LYS A 459 5.08 4.36 18.67
CA LYS A 459 4.72 5.73 18.28
C LYS A 459 4.85 5.92 16.78
N VAL A 460 3.84 6.54 16.20
CA VAL A 460 3.77 6.91 14.79
C VAL A 460 3.34 8.36 14.61
N SER A 461 3.66 8.94 13.45
CA SER A 461 3.24 10.28 13.08
C SER A 461 1.92 10.24 12.32
N VAL A 462 0.95 11.02 12.80
CA VAL A 462 -0.35 11.27 12.14
C VAL A 462 -0.66 12.77 12.16
N GLY A 463 -1.68 13.19 11.40
CA GLY A 463 -2.23 14.54 11.45
C GLY A 463 -3.37 14.63 12.46
N ALA A 464 -3.35 15.66 13.31
CA ALA A 464 -4.46 16.03 14.20
C ALA A 464 -5.03 17.39 13.78
N LYS A 465 -6.33 17.42 13.50
CA LYS A 465 -7.08 18.67 13.33
C LYS A 465 -7.82 19.00 14.63
N LEU A 466 -7.66 20.24 15.08
CA LEU A 466 -8.33 20.81 16.25
C LEU A 466 -9.34 21.87 15.78
N SER A 467 -10.60 21.77 16.20
CA SER A 467 -11.64 22.74 15.89
C SER A 467 -11.46 24.07 16.63
N ILE A 468 -12.02 25.15 16.07
CA ILE A 468 -12.19 26.44 16.73
C ILE A 468 -13.51 26.43 17.53
N GLU A 469 -13.59 27.21 18.61
CA GLU A 469 -14.80 27.34 19.43
C GLU A 469 -16.01 27.77 18.60
N ASN A 470 -17.17 27.16 18.88
CA ASN A 470 -18.45 27.39 18.19
C ASN A 470 -18.44 27.05 16.68
N ASP A 471 -17.61 26.08 16.28
CA ASP A 471 -17.53 25.60 14.90
C ASP A 471 -17.80 24.09 14.76
N ASP A 472 -18.90 23.75 14.09
CA ASP A 472 -19.33 22.37 13.85
C ASP A 472 -18.67 21.73 12.61
N HIS A 473 -17.79 22.46 11.91
CA HIS A 473 -17.19 21.98 10.66
C HIS A 473 -16.38 20.70 10.85
N LEU A 474 -15.66 20.57 11.97
CA LEU A 474 -14.86 19.38 12.24
C LEU A 474 -15.72 18.15 12.56
N GLU A 475 -16.85 18.33 13.27
CA GLU A 475 -17.80 17.25 13.55
C GLU A 475 -18.44 16.75 12.25
N ARG A 476 -18.83 17.67 11.35
CA ARG A 476 -19.36 17.29 10.03
C ARG A 476 -18.32 16.54 9.20
N GLU A 477 -17.07 16.99 9.20
CA GLU A 477 -15.98 16.30 8.52
C GLU A 477 -15.79 14.87 9.05
N ALA A 478 -15.77 14.70 10.37
CA ALA A 478 -15.68 13.40 11.02
C ALA A 478 -16.85 12.47 10.70
N ARG A 479 -18.07 13.00 10.61
CA ARG A 479 -19.26 12.23 10.20
C ARG A 479 -19.12 11.70 8.78
N ASN A 480 -18.61 12.52 7.86
CA ASN A 480 -18.41 12.12 6.47
C ASN A 480 -17.37 11.00 6.33
N TYR A 481 -16.25 11.07 7.06
CA TYR A 481 -15.27 9.97 7.08
C TYR A 481 -15.86 8.63 7.53
N GLN A 482 -16.80 8.63 8.47
CA GLN A 482 -17.47 7.42 8.94
C GLN A 482 -18.45 6.82 7.91
N GLN A 483 -18.86 7.61 6.92
CA GLN A 483 -19.85 7.21 5.90
C GLN A 483 -19.21 6.94 4.53
N PHE A 484 -17.95 7.32 4.33
CA PHE A 484 -17.28 7.07 3.07
C PHE A 484 -17.14 5.57 2.78
N PRO A 485 -17.29 5.16 1.51
CA PRO A 485 -17.07 3.79 1.12
C PRO A 485 -15.60 3.41 1.31
N GLU A 486 -15.34 2.13 1.61
CA GLU A 486 -14.01 1.62 1.93
C GLU A 486 -12.97 1.95 0.85
N HIS A 487 -13.37 1.84 -0.42
CA HIS A 487 -12.49 2.09 -1.55
C HIS A 487 -12.00 3.54 -1.69
N PHE A 488 -12.57 4.51 -0.96
CA PHE A 488 -12.00 5.86 -0.87
C PHE A 488 -10.65 5.88 -0.16
N PHE A 489 -10.43 4.94 0.75
CA PHE A 489 -9.21 4.79 1.54
C PHE A 489 -8.21 3.81 0.90
N GLN A 490 -8.65 2.98 -0.04
CA GLN A 490 -7.84 1.93 -0.64
C GLN A 490 -7.00 2.44 -1.81
N HIS A 491 -5.85 1.81 -2.00
CA HIS A 491 -5.00 2.02 -3.15
C HIS A 491 -5.09 0.82 -4.07
N TRP A 492 -5.24 1.02 -5.37
CA TRP A 492 -5.32 -0.06 -6.32
C TRP A 492 -4.25 0.10 -7.40
N SER A 493 -3.74 -1.03 -7.87
CA SER A 493 -2.86 -1.10 -9.03
C SER A 493 -3.56 -0.58 -10.28
N GLY A 494 -2.80 -0.09 -11.25
CA GLY A 494 -3.31 0.37 -12.53
C GLY A 494 -3.93 1.76 -12.52
N TYR A 495 -4.74 2.04 -13.54
CA TYR A 495 -5.24 3.36 -13.88
C TYR A 495 -6.74 3.33 -14.12
N ASN A 496 -7.38 4.50 -14.04
CA ASN A 496 -8.77 4.72 -14.42
C ASN A 496 -8.88 5.86 -15.43
N VAL A 497 -9.91 5.82 -16.28
CA VAL A 497 -10.36 7.00 -17.05
C VAL A 497 -11.69 7.46 -16.47
N ILE A 498 -11.71 8.66 -15.89
CA ILE A 498 -12.89 9.22 -15.22
C ILE A 498 -13.38 10.45 -15.99
N PRO A 499 -14.54 10.38 -16.67
CA PRO A 499 -15.15 11.53 -17.32
C PRO A 499 -15.35 12.69 -16.32
N PRO A 500 -15.17 13.95 -16.76
CA PRO A 500 -14.90 14.39 -18.15
C PRO A 500 -13.43 14.28 -18.59
N LEU A 501 -12.53 13.76 -17.76
CA LEU A 501 -11.15 13.49 -18.19
C LEU A 501 -11.13 12.33 -19.19
N HIS A 502 -10.18 12.40 -20.12
CA HIS A 502 -9.95 11.37 -21.12
C HIS A 502 -8.61 10.65 -20.94
N ASP A 503 -7.76 11.19 -20.08
CA ASP A 503 -6.42 10.69 -19.86
C ASP A 503 -6.42 9.78 -18.63
N PRO A 504 -5.72 8.63 -18.66
CA PRO A 504 -5.67 7.73 -17.53
C PRO A 504 -5.01 8.34 -16.29
N THR A 505 -5.61 8.16 -15.12
CA THR A 505 -5.08 8.58 -13.82
C THR A 505 -4.92 7.38 -12.88
N PRO A 506 -3.90 7.36 -12.01
CA PRO A 506 -3.68 6.25 -11.08
C PRO A 506 -4.91 5.93 -10.20
N ALA A 507 -5.16 4.64 -9.96
CA ALA A 507 -6.27 4.15 -9.15
C ALA A 507 -6.01 4.20 -7.62
N LEU A 508 -5.44 5.30 -7.12
CA LEU A 508 -4.98 5.43 -5.72
C LEU A 508 -6.05 6.02 -4.80
N ALA A 509 -5.89 5.90 -3.48
CA ALA A 509 -6.85 6.40 -2.49
C ALA A 509 -7.23 7.87 -2.71
N VAL A 510 -8.52 8.17 -2.54
CA VAL A 510 -9.12 9.50 -2.72
C VAL A 510 -8.92 10.35 -1.47
N VAL A 511 -9.13 9.75 -0.29
CA VAL A 511 -9.17 10.43 1.01
C VAL A 511 -8.08 9.89 1.95
N PRO A 512 -7.64 10.67 2.96
CA PRO A 512 -6.73 10.20 4.01
C PRO A 512 -7.30 9.02 4.79
N GLN A 513 -6.45 8.16 5.34
CA GLN A 513 -6.89 7.22 6.38
C GLN A 513 -7.52 7.96 7.57
N PHE A 514 -8.61 7.41 8.10
CA PHE A 514 -9.35 7.94 9.25
C PHE A 514 -8.99 7.20 10.53
N TYR A 515 -8.49 7.92 11.54
CA TYR A 515 -8.04 7.34 12.82
C TYR A 515 -8.93 7.74 14.00
N GLY A 516 -10.09 8.34 13.74
CA GLY A 516 -11.09 8.64 14.75
C GLY A 516 -11.31 10.13 14.98
N TYR A 517 -12.48 10.42 15.55
CA TYR A 517 -12.88 11.74 16.02
C TYR A 517 -13.16 11.66 17.51
N TYR A 518 -12.48 12.49 18.27
CA TYR A 518 -12.38 12.39 19.72
C TYR A 518 -12.89 13.67 20.37
N VAL A 519 -13.78 13.52 21.34
CA VAL A 519 -14.33 14.64 22.11
C VAL A 519 -13.87 14.55 23.56
N PRO A 520 -13.66 15.68 24.27
CA PRO A 520 -13.28 15.65 25.67
C PRO A 520 -14.27 14.82 26.51
N GLU A 521 -13.79 14.05 27.48
CA GLU A 521 -14.66 13.38 28.45
C GLU A 521 -15.35 14.40 29.37
N GLU A 522 -16.46 14.00 29.99
CA GLU A 522 -17.19 14.85 30.94
C GLU A 522 -16.30 15.17 32.15
N GLY A 523 -16.21 16.46 32.49
CA GLY A 523 -15.38 16.95 33.60
C GLY A 523 -13.94 17.33 33.23
N GLU A 524 -13.50 17.08 31.99
CA GLU A 524 -12.18 17.52 31.51
C GLU A 524 -12.12 19.03 31.27
N ALA A 525 -13.20 19.60 30.73
CA ALA A 525 -13.37 21.05 30.60
C ALA A 525 -14.06 21.60 31.85
N LYS A 526 -13.52 22.67 32.44
CA LYS A 526 -14.20 23.46 33.48
C LYS A 526 -15.42 24.18 32.89
N ASP A 527 -16.37 24.60 33.73
CA ASP A 527 -17.54 25.35 33.29
C ASP A 527 -17.14 26.61 32.49
N GLY A 528 -17.56 26.66 31.22
CA GLY A 528 -17.22 27.74 30.29
C GLY A 528 -15.82 27.67 29.67
N GLU A 529 -15.03 26.62 29.97
CA GLU A 529 -13.76 26.33 29.28
C GLU A 529 -14.05 25.59 27.97
N TYR A 530 -13.50 26.09 26.87
CA TYR A 530 -13.52 25.38 25.60
C TYR A 530 -12.29 24.47 25.47
N LEU A 531 -12.54 23.21 25.12
CA LEU A 531 -11.52 22.25 24.69
C LEU A 531 -11.88 21.74 23.31
N SER A 532 -10.92 21.84 22.41
CA SER A 532 -11.10 21.46 21.03
C SER A 532 -11.26 19.95 20.85
N PRO A 533 -12.29 19.47 20.13
CA PRO A 533 -12.32 18.09 19.68
C PRO A 533 -11.19 17.81 18.67
N ILE A 534 -10.77 16.55 18.59
CA ILE A 534 -9.60 16.11 17.83
C ILE A 534 -10.03 15.15 16.73
N LEU A 535 -9.73 15.48 15.47
CA LEU A 535 -9.86 14.57 14.34
C LEU A 535 -8.48 14.06 13.92
N LEU A 536 -8.25 12.75 14.01
CA LEU A 536 -6.99 12.10 13.64
C LEU A 536 -7.08 11.51 12.23
N LEU A 537 -6.10 11.85 11.38
CA LEU A 537 -6.04 11.48 9.96
C LEU A 537 -4.61 11.11 9.54
N GLU A 538 -4.47 10.42 8.41
CA GLU A 538 -3.19 10.24 7.71
C GLU A 538 -2.49 11.59 7.48
N ASP A 539 -1.19 11.66 7.77
CA ASP A 539 -0.37 12.83 7.42
C ASP A 539 -0.01 12.81 5.93
N CYS A 540 -0.85 13.44 5.12
CA CYS A 540 -0.75 13.40 3.65
C CYS A 540 0.21 14.44 3.05
N GLY A 541 1.10 15.03 3.86
CA GLY A 541 2.09 16.00 3.37
C GLY A 541 1.60 17.43 3.36
N VAL A 542 1.81 18.14 2.24
CA VAL A 542 1.59 19.59 2.13
C VAL A 542 0.57 19.92 1.04
N PRO A 543 -0.12 21.07 1.12
CA PRO A 543 -1.00 21.51 0.05
C PRO A 543 -0.29 21.62 -1.31
N VAL A 544 -0.99 21.28 -2.39
CA VAL A 544 -0.46 21.42 -3.75
C VAL A 544 -0.31 22.89 -4.15
N ASP A 545 0.75 23.17 -4.90
CA ASP A 545 0.89 24.40 -5.69
C ASP A 545 0.59 24.07 -7.16
N VAL A 546 -0.53 24.58 -7.68
CA VAL A 546 -0.99 24.31 -9.05
C VAL A 546 0.03 24.71 -10.12
N ASP A 547 0.87 25.71 -9.84
CA ASP A 547 1.88 26.17 -10.79
C ASP A 547 3.12 25.27 -10.83
N GLU A 548 3.30 24.40 -9.83
CA GLU A 548 4.34 23.37 -9.76
C GLU A 548 3.89 22.00 -10.28
N LEU A 549 2.59 21.82 -10.51
CA LEU A 549 2.03 20.59 -11.06
C LEU A 549 2.19 20.51 -12.58
N ASP A 550 2.60 19.34 -13.07
CA ASP A 550 2.51 19.02 -14.50
C ASP A 550 1.07 18.64 -14.91
N MET A 551 0.88 18.25 -16.17
CA MET A 551 -0.47 17.93 -16.68
C MET A 551 -1.04 16.64 -16.07
N ASP A 552 -0.19 15.65 -15.83
CA ASP A 552 -0.59 14.38 -15.24
C ASP A 552 -0.99 14.54 -13.78
N ASP A 553 -0.23 15.34 -13.03
CA ASP A 553 -0.52 15.72 -11.65
C ASP A 553 -1.86 16.45 -11.56
N ARG A 554 -2.11 17.42 -12.44
CA ARG A 554 -3.37 18.17 -12.50
C ARG A 554 -4.57 17.28 -12.77
N HIS A 555 -4.42 16.35 -13.72
CA HIS A 555 -5.45 15.38 -14.03
C HIS A 555 -5.70 14.43 -12.85
N GLU A 556 -4.63 13.95 -12.20
CA GLU A 556 -4.76 13.10 -11.01
C GLU A 556 -5.48 13.82 -9.87
N CYS A 557 -5.10 15.07 -9.58
CA CYS A 557 -5.76 15.89 -8.56
C CYS A 557 -7.26 16.11 -8.88
N ALA A 558 -7.59 16.43 -10.13
CA ALA A 558 -8.99 16.58 -10.55
C ALA A 558 -9.76 15.25 -10.46
N SER A 559 -9.09 14.14 -10.78
CA SER A 559 -9.69 12.81 -10.73
C SER A 559 -10.12 12.40 -9.32
N LEU A 560 -9.51 12.93 -8.26
CA LEU A 560 -9.95 12.67 -6.88
C LEU A 560 -11.40 13.13 -6.66
N LEU A 561 -11.72 14.35 -7.10
CA LEU A 561 -13.07 14.91 -7.02
C LEU A 561 -14.05 14.15 -7.91
N PHE A 562 -13.66 13.82 -9.14
CA PHE A 562 -14.58 13.15 -10.07
C PHE A 562 -14.88 11.72 -9.66
N ARG A 563 -13.94 11.04 -9.00
CA ARG A 563 -14.19 9.73 -8.38
C ARG A 563 -15.15 9.84 -7.21
N MET A 564 -14.99 10.86 -6.36
CA MET A 564 -15.96 11.15 -5.31
C MET A 564 -17.36 11.41 -5.89
N HIS A 565 -17.45 12.13 -7.02
CA HIS A 565 -18.72 12.36 -7.72
C HIS A 565 -19.35 11.09 -8.32
N CYS A 566 -18.54 10.11 -8.73
CA CYS A 566 -19.06 8.83 -9.24
C CYS A 566 -19.79 8.04 -8.14
N GLU A 567 -19.41 8.22 -6.87
CA GLU A 567 -20.07 7.62 -5.70
C GLU A 567 -21.22 8.47 -5.14
N GLY A 568 -21.67 9.50 -5.87
CA GLY A 568 -22.80 10.33 -5.43
C GLY A 568 -22.46 11.35 -4.34
N TRP A 569 -21.19 11.70 -4.18
CA TRP A 569 -20.74 12.71 -3.22
C TRP A 569 -20.34 14.01 -3.91
N LEU A 570 -20.57 15.15 -3.26
CA LEU A 570 -19.98 16.45 -3.63
C LEU A 570 -19.06 16.95 -2.53
N HIS A 571 -17.98 17.62 -2.91
CA HIS A 571 -17.03 18.16 -1.95
C HIS A 571 -17.51 19.49 -1.33
N ASN A 572 -18.12 20.35 -2.15
CA ASN A 572 -18.63 21.70 -1.86
C ASN A 572 -17.57 22.71 -1.37
N SER A 573 -16.29 22.42 -1.58
CA SER A 573 -15.17 23.27 -1.13
C SER A 573 -13.91 23.07 -1.99
N VAL A 574 -14.06 23.17 -3.32
CA VAL A 574 -12.96 22.95 -4.26
C VAL A 574 -11.95 24.11 -4.21
N TYR A 575 -10.79 23.83 -3.62
CA TYR A 575 -9.66 24.75 -3.51
C TYR A 575 -8.33 23.98 -3.54
N PRO A 576 -7.22 24.54 -4.07
CA PRO A 576 -5.94 23.83 -4.13
C PRO A 576 -5.43 23.42 -2.75
N ARG A 577 -5.68 24.26 -1.73
CA ARG A 577 -5.30 23.97 -0.34
C ARG A 577 -5.92 22.69 0.25
N ASN A 578 -7.01 22.22 -0.35
CA ASN A 578 -7.75 21.05 0.08
C ASN A 578 -7.28 19.77 -0.64
N ILE A 579 -6.21 19.86 -1.44
CA ILE A 579 -5.55 18.71 -2.03
C ILE A 579 -4.11 18.70 -1.53
N LEU A 580 -3.74 17.63 -0.84
CA LEU A 580 -2.41 17.44 -0.28
C LEU A 580 -1.59 16.54 -1.19
N VAL A 581 -0.29 16.80 -1.26
CA VAL A 581 0.71 15.96 -1.92
C VAL A 581 1.70 15.40 -0.90
N GLN A 582 1.88 14.09 -0.97
CA GLN A 582 2.95 13.36 -0.33
C GLN A 582 3.93 12.83 -1.39
N HIS A 583 5.21 12.92 -1.08
CA HIS A 583 6.27 12.38 -1.93
C HIS A 583 6.65 10.95 -1.53
N GLY A 584 7.02 10.15 -2.53
CA GLY A 584 7.40 8.75 -2.41
C GLY A 584 6.24 7.78 -2.56
N ASP A 585 6.54 6.60 -3.10
CA ASP A 585 5.59 5.50 -3.02
C ASP A 585 5.36 5.08 -1.56
N MET A 586 4.11 4.76 -1.25
CA MET A 586 3.71 4.29 0.07
C MET A 586 4.22 2.87 0.35
N SER A 587 4.35 2.02 -0.67
CA SER A 587 4.86 0.65 -0.54
C SER A 587 6.37 0.62 -0.32
N ASP A 588 7.06 1.67 -0.76
CA ASP A 588 8.50 1.78 -0.61
C ASP A 588 8.89 2.00 0.85
N TRP A 589 10.01 1.37 1.21
CA TRP A 589 10.67 1.62 2.47
C TRP A 589 10.92 3.13 2.66
N PRO A 590 10.71 3.71 3.85
CA PRO A 590 10.79 5.16 4.05
C PRO A 590 12.08 5.83 3.53
N ILE A 591 13.23 5.12 3.57
CA ILE A 591 14.52 5.63 3.08
C ILE A 591 14.68 5.56 1.55
N CYS A 592 13.88 4.71 0.88
CA CYS A 592 13.92 4.46 -0.55
C CYS A 592 12.93 5.34 -1.34
N ARG A 593 12.03 6.04 -0.63
CA ARG A 593 11.01 6.90 -1.21
C ARG A 593 11.62 8.01 -2.07
N LYS A 594 11.23 8.06 -3.33
CA LYS A 594 11.72 9.07 -4.28
C LYS A 594 10.88 10.33 -4.22
N GLN A 595 11.53 11.48 -4.41
CA GLN A 595 10.85 12.78 -4.39
C GLN A 595 9.99 13.03 -5.64
N GLU A 596 10.32 12.37 -6.76
CA GLU A 596 9.58 12.47 -8.01
C GLU A 596 8.21 11.77 -7.95
N ASP A 597 8.06 10.74 -7.13
CA ASP A 597 6.78 10.06 -6.95
C ASP A 597 5.86 10.94 -6.10
N ARG A 598 4.72 11.36 -6.68
CA ARG A 598 3.71 12.19 -6.01
C ARG A 598 2.46 11.35 -5.74
N ARG A 599 1.86 11.56 -4.56
CA ARG A 599 0.64 10.89 -4.11
C ARG A 599 -0.31 11.94 -3.56
N PHE A 600 -1.51 12.02 -4.13
CA PHE A 600 -2.47 13.07 -3.80
C PHE A 600 -3.61 12.58 -2.91
N ARG A 601 -4.13 13.47 -2.06
CA ARG A 601 -5.28 13.23 -1.19
C ARG A 601 -6.19 14.44 -1.15
N LEU A 602 -7.49 14.22 -1.23
CA LEU A 602 -8.51 15.24 -1.00
C LEU A 602 -8.81 15.33 0.50
N ILE A 603 -8.93 16.54 1.05
CA ILE A 603 -9.21 16.80 2.47
C ILE A 603 -10.28 17.87 2.64
N ASP A 604 -10.72 18.12 3.89
CA ASP A 604 -11.64 19.21 4.27
C ASP A 604 -13.11 18.94 3.91
N PHE A 605 -13.60 17.78 4.36
CA PHE A 605 -14.94 17.29 4.03
C PHE A 605 -16.07 17.88 4.89
N GLY A 606 -15.83 18.94 5.68
CA GLY A 606 -16.85 19.50 6.59
C GLY A 606 -18.06 20.16 5.90
N ARG A 607 -18.01 20.33 4.57
CA ARG A 607 -19.10 20.81 3.71
C ARG A 607 -19.60 19.77 2.71
N SER A 608 -18.96 18.60 2.67
CA SER A 608 -19.29 17.56 1.70
C SER A 608 -20.64 16.95 2.01
N GLN A 609 -21.32 16.50 0.95
CA GLN A 609 -22.68 15.97 1.01
C GLN A 609 -22.78 14.74 0.13
N SER A 610 -23.47 13.71 0.62
CA SER A 610 -23.89 12.56 -0.18
C SER A 610 -25.29 12.80 -0.73
N PHE A 611 -25.53 12.27 -1.93
CA PHE A 611 -26.80 12.37 -2.64
C PHE A 611 -27.31 10.97 -2.93
N ALA A 612 -28.61 10.77 -2.72
CA ALA A 612 -29.26 9.53 -3.11
C ALA A 612 -29.32 9.42 -4.65
N PRO A 613 -29.27 8.21 -5.23
CA PRO A 613 -29.32 8.02 -6.69
C PRO A 613 -30.50 8.69 -7.40
N GLU A 614 -31.63 8.85 -6.71
CA GLU A 614 -32.85 9.49 -7.17
C GLU A 614 -32.83 11.04 -7.12
N ASP A 615 -31.80 11.65 -6.51
CA ASP A 615 -31.73 13.11 -6.39
C ASP A 615 -31.40 13.77 -7.73
N THR A 616 -32.43 14.34 -8.35
CA THR A 616 -32.32 15.03 -9.65
C THR A 616 -31.46 16.29 -9.63
N SER A 617 -31.17 16.86 -8.45
CA SER A 617 -30.32 18.06 -8.33
C SER A 617 -28.83 17.75 -8.47
N PHE A 618 -28.42 16.51 -8.15
CA PHE A 618 -27.03 16.08 -8.11
C PHE A 618 -26.29 16.36 -9.42
N GLY A 619 -26.91 16.05 -10.56
CA GLY A 619 -26.28 16.21 -11.88
C GLY A 619 -25.85 17.65 -12.19
N ASN A 620 -26.68 18.63 -11.83
CA ASN A 620 -26.36 20.05 -12.06
C ASN A 620 -25.29 20.56 -11.10
N LEU A 621 -25.36 20.17 -9.84
CA LEU A 621 -24.37 20.55 -8.81
C LEU A 621 -23.01 19.92 -9.10
N ARG A 622 -22.99 18.64 -9.47
CA ARG A 622 -21.81 17.92 -9.95
C ARG A 622 -21.16 18.66 -11.13
N ALA A 623 -21.93 18.98 -12.17
CA ALA A 623 -21.39 19.68 -13.34
C ALA A 623 -20.76 21.04 -12.97
N GLY A 624 -21.36 21.77 -12.03
CA GLY A 624 -20.80 23.02 -11.51
C GLY A 624 -19.47 22.82 -10.78
N GLU A 625 -19.39 21.81 -9.90
CA GLU A 625 -18.16 21.49 -9.17
C GLU A 625 -17.05 20.96 -10.09
N GLU A 626 -17.41 20.13 -11.08
CA GLU A 626 -16.48 19.64 -12.10
C GLU A 626 -15.88 20.77 -12.93
N TRP A 627 -16.71 21.76 -13.33
CA TRP A 627 -16.25 22.94 -14.05
C TRP A 627 -15.28 23.78 -13.20
N GLN A 628 -15.63 24.03 -11.94
CA GLN A 628 -14.77 24.76 -11.00
C GLN A 628 -13.42 24.04 -10.81
N CYS A 629 -13.43 22.71 -10.69
CA CYS A 629 -12.22 21.90 -10.56
C CYS A 629 -11.31 22.02 -11.79
N GLN A 630 -11.87 21.91 -12.99
CA GLN A 630 -11.09 22.01 -14.23
C GLN A 630 -10.48 23.40 -14.44
N GLU A 631 -11.22 24.46 -14.11
CA GLU A 631 -10.71 25.83 -14.12
C GLU A 631 -9.57 26.00 -13.11
N MET A 632 -9.75 25.52 -11.88
CA MET A 632 -8.75 25.59 -10.81
C MET A 632 -7.43 24.93 -11.22
N PHE A 633 -7.48 23.78 -11.88
CA PHE A 633 -6.30 23.06 -12.36
C PHE A 633 -5.85 23.45 -13.78
N LYS A 634 -6.46 24.48 -14.38
CA LYS A 634 -6.14 24.97 -15.73
C LYS A 634 -6.23 23.86 -16.80
N ILE A 635 -7.13 22.90 -16.63
CA ILE A 635 -7.31 21.75 -17.55
C ILE A 635 -8.06 22.19 -18.82
N LEU A 636 -9.07 23.06 -18.69
CA LEU A 636 -9.90 23.52 -19.81
C LEU A 636 -9.12 24.29 -20.87
N ASN A 637 -8.03 24.97 -20.47
CA ASN A 637 -7.20 25.79 -21.36
C ASN A 637 -6.10 24.99 -22.10
N CYS A 638 -6.00 23.68 -21.88
CA CYS A 638 -4.97 22.83 -22.50
C CYS A 638 -5.41 22.13 -23.80
N ARG A 639 -6.62 22.42 -24.28
CA ARG A 639 -7.06 22.10 -25.66
C ARG A 639 -6.81 23.31 -26.57
N ALA A 640 -5.54 23.62 -26.83
CA ALA A 640 -5.11 24.56 -27.86
C ALA A 640 -4.15 23.85 -28.82
#